data_AF-A0A2K3NIY8-F1
#
_entry.id   AF-A0A2K3NIY8-F1
#
_cell.length_a   1.000
_cell.length_b   1.000
_cell.length_c   1.000
_cell.angle_alpha   90.00
_cell.angle_beta   90.00
_cell.angle_gamma   90.00
#
_symmetry.space_group_name_H-M   'P 1'
#
loop_
_entity.id
_entity.type
_entity.pdbx_description
1 polymer ?
#
loop_
_entity_poly.entity_id
_entity_poly.type
_entity_poly.pdbx_seq_one_letter_code
_entity_poly.pdbx_strand_id
1 'polypeptide(L)'
;MATHHHHKIQHTIFLLAAFLLQFSSLQVPSLAYDPQDIYFIKCGSNNDVTVDQSNNKVYIGESNHNYPKPNFSNSYTETNQSIVPSPLYQTVRIFRSESSYKFITIPNTTYMVRFHFFSFSSATNLYKAKFNISVSGFSLLQNFDAENTTNTVVIKEYFVKIIGNRFKIKFTPQNSSFAFVNAIELFMLPIHLIPDSIQRFNYSGSAGLSLSNYTGGLHSRALETIHRLNVGGEAVDRISDNLMREWLPDDSYITDPQNAKNSTYFGGTLKRKADDQSDGFHSDQYTAPDVVYQTAKESKNGSIGLNISWSVPVEKNIDHFLRLHFCDNINQQSQLTMFYLYIYDQLAISAVNSDADVSTPYYYDFVVRSDGSGLLKVSVVPNMTVANQLVAKPNAFLNGLELMKVIELSGSIPLYDMDSNSKKISLPVVVGSVVGGFVLVSVVVVLFIWICKYRKQKPVENYKWLPTRASAGGSSHGRLADNINLGLKISLRDLQLATENFNAKRVIGKGGFGNVYKGVLKNGMSVAVKRSEQESGQGFPEFEAEIMVLSKIRHRHLVSLIGYCDERYEMILVYEYMEKGTLRDSLYSTNLTNFLTWKQRLEICIGAARGLHYLHKGAAGGIIHRDVKSTNILLDENLVAKVADFGLSR
;
A
#
# COMPACT_ATOMS: atom_id res chain seq x y z
N MET A 1 46.44 27.42 29.03
CA MET A 1 45.01 27.32 28.68
C MET A 1 44.73 26.93 27.23
N ALA A 2 45.73 26.87 26.32
CA ALA A 2 45.50 26.55 24.90
C ALA A 2 45.58 25.06 24.53
N THR A 3 46.31 24.23 25.28
CA THR A 3 46.51 22.80 24.95
C THR A 3 45.34 21.90 25.37
N HIS A 4 44.59 22.27 26.41
CA HIS A 4 43.47 21.47 26.91
C HIS A 4 42.17 21.63 26.10
N HIS A 5 42.07 22.71 25.32
CA HIS A 5 40.90 22.98 24.48
C HIS A 5 40.97 22.23 23.14
N HIS A 6 42.17 22.02 22.60
CA HIS A 6 42.39 21.28 21.36
C HIS A 6 42.04 19.79 21.47
N HIS A 7 42.39 19.15 22.60
CA HIS A 7 42.09 17.73 22.84
C HIS A 7 40.59 17.45 22.98
N LYS A 8 39.82 18.39 23.54
CA LYS A 8 38.36 18.27 23.67
C LYS A 8 37.66 18.42 22.31
N ILE A 9 38.11 19.37 21.50
CA ILE A 9 37.53 19.63 20.17
C ILE A 9 37.81 18.44 19.24
N GLN A 10 39.02 17.88 19.24
CA GLN A 10 39.34 16.70 18.43
C GLN A 10 38.54 15.46 18.84
N HIS A 11 38.33 15.22 20.14
CA HIS A 11 37.47 14.11 20.59
C HIS A 11 36.01 14.29 20.17
N THR A 12 35.51 15.52 20.19
CA THR A 12 34.12 15.81 19.80
C THR A 12 33.94 15.64 18.30
N ILE A 13 34.92 16.06 17.49
CA ILE A 13 34.90 15.88 16.02
C ILE A 13 35.03 14.40 15.65
N PHE A 14 35.84 13.61 16.37
CA PHE A 14 35.98 12.18 16.11
C PHE A 14 34.70 11.40 16.47
N LEU A 15 34.02 11.78 17.56
CA LEU A 15 32.71 11.22 17.92
C LEU A 15 31.62 11.64 16.93
N LEU A 16 31.64 12.89 16.44
CA LEU A 16 30.70 13.36 15.43
C LEU A 16 30.94 12.68 14.07
N ALA A 17 32.20 12.45 13.69
CA ALA A 17 32.56 11.74 12.47
C ALA A 17 32.20 10.25 12.56
N ALA A 18 32.41 9.61 13.72
CA ALA A 18 31.96 8.24 13.97
C ALA A 18 30.43 8.11 13.97
N PHE A 19 29.71 9.11 14.50
CA PHE A 19 28.25 9.20 14.44
C PHE A 19 27.77 9.40 13.00
N LEU A 20 28.39 10.28 12.22
CA LEU A 20 28.06 10.51 10.80
C LEU A 20 28.41 9.32 9.91
N LEU A 21 29.48 8.56 10.23
CA LEU A 21 29.81 7.31 9.55
C LEU A 21 28.75 6.21 9.81
N GLN A 22 28.11 6.19 10.99
CA GLN A 22 26.96 5.31 11.26
C GLN A 22 25.69 5.69 10.49
N PHE A 23 25.55 6.95 10.05
CA PHE A 23 24.47 7.39 9.15
C PHE A 23 24.84 7.29 7.66
N SER A 24 26.11 7.22 7.30
CA SER A 24 26.53 7.02 5.90
C SER A 24 26.26 5.61 5.36
N SER A 25 26.03 4.62 6.25
CA SER A 25 25.55 3.28 5.89
C SER A 25 24.03 3.18 5.83
N LEU A 26 23.29 4.22 6.24
CA LEU A 26 21.88 4.37 5.90
C LEU A 26 21.82 4.98 4.51
N GLN A 27 22.20 4.17 3.51
CA GLN A 27 21.49 4.27 2.24
C GLN A 27 20.02 4.06 2.60
N VAL A 28 19.26 5.15 2.71
CA VAL A 28 17.81 5.07 2.48
C VAL A 28 17.74 4.55 1.05
N PRO A 29 17.39 3.28 0.81
CA PRO A 29 17.10 2.89 -0.55
C PRO A 29 15.97 3.84 -0.95
N SER A 30 16.09 4.53 -2.08
CA SER A 30 14.85 4.89 -2.76
C SER A 30 14.05 3.60 -2.82
N LEU A 31 12.83 3.57 -2.27
CA LEU A 31 11.88 2.51 -2.56
C LEU A 31 11.51 2.64 -4.04
N ALA A 32 12.45 2.29 -4.92
CA ALA A 32 12.06 1.69 -6.17
C ALA A 32 11.41 0.36 -5.77
N TYR A 33 10.29 0.01 -6.39
CA TYR A 33 9.74 -1.34 -6.34
C TYR A 33 10.85 -2.37 -6.58
N ASP A 34 11.30 -2.99 -5.49
CA ASP A 34 12.12 -4.20 -5.48
C ASP A 34 11.18 -5.28 -4.94
N PRO A 35 10.71 -6.21 -5.78
CA PRO A 35 9.75 -7.20 -5.32
C PRO A 35 10.43 -8.07 -4.26
N GLN A 36 10.10 -7.83 -3.00
CA GLN A 36 10.37 -8.79 -1.94
C GLN A 36 9.37 -9.96 -2.10
N ASP A 37 9.79 -11.19 -1.76
CA ASP A 37 9.04 -12.43 -1.97
C ASP A 37 8.80 -12.81 -3.46
N ILE A 38 9.88 -12.88 -4.25
CA ILE A 38 9.86 -13.47 -5.59
C ILE A 38 10.14 -14.97 -5.51
N TYR A 39 9.21 -15.77 -6.02
CA TYR A 39 9.37 -17.20 -6.19
C TYR A 39 9.19 -17.57 -7.66
N PHE A 40 10.31 -17.81 -8.33
CA PHE A 40 10.36 -18.46 -9.63
C PHE A 40 10.79 -19.91 -9.42
N ILE A 41 9.86 -20.84 -9.61
CA ILE A 41 10.05 -22.25 -9.27
C ILE A 41 10.06 -23.07 -10.54
N LYS A 42 11.13 -23.85 -10.72
CA LYS A 42 11.21 -24.89 -11.75
C LYS A 42 10.73 -26.21 -11.16
N CYS A 43 9.51 -26.59 -11.50
CA CYS A 43 8.89 -27.81 -10.96
C CYS A 43 9.47 -29.05 -11.66
N GLY A 44 9.70 -30.12 -10.91
CA GLY A 44 10.21 -31.36 -11.46
C GLY A 44 11.74 -31.46 -11.52
N SER A 45 12.47 -30.42 -11.11
CA SER A 45 13.93 -30.35 -11.15
C SER A 45 14.53 -29.91 -9.82
N ASN A 46 15.71 -30.44 -9.49
CA ASN A 46 16.51 -30.01 -8.34
C ASN A 46 17.57 -28.97 -8.70
N ASN A 47 17.69 -28.63 -9.99
CA ASN A 47 18.70 -27.71 -10.49
C ASN A 47 18.04 -26.41 -10.94
N ASP A 48 18.68 -25.31 -10.57
CA ASP A 48 18.28 -23.99 -11.00
C ASP A 48 18.47 -23.83 -12.52
N VAL A 49 17.68 -22.96 -13.13
CA VAL A 49 17.82 -22.64 -14.55
C VAL A 49 17.67 -21.15 -14.79
N THR A 50 18.60 -20.60 -15.55
CA THR A 50 18.50 -19.25 -16.07
C THR A 50 17.87 -19.33 -17.45
N VAL A 51 16.65 -18.78 -17.59
CA VAL A 51 15.91 -18.82 -18.86
C VAL A 51 16.37 -17.72 -19.81
N ASP A 52 16.84 -16.59 -19.27
CA ASP A 52 17.26 -15.43 -20.05
C ASP A 52 18.53 -14.79 -19.46
N GLN A 53 19.56 -14.67 -20.30
CA GLN A 53 20.86 -14.09 -19.94
C GLN A 53 20.82 -12.56 -19.84
N SER A 54 19.84 -11.90 -20.47
CA SER A 54 19.73 -10.44 -20.47
C SER A 54 19.20 -9.88 -19.15
N ASN A 55 18.31 -10.63 -18.49
CA ASN A 55 17.65 -10.23 -17.24
C ASN A 55 18.10 -11.03 -16.00
N ASN A 56 19.06 -11.96 -16.14
CA ASN A 56 19.57 -12.82 -15.06
C ASN A 56 18.47 -13.49 -14.19
N LYS A 57 17.31 -13.80 -14.78
CA LYS A 57 16.19 -14.42 -14.05
C LYS A 57 16.45 -15.91 -13.85
N VAL A 58 16.61 -16.29 -12.59
CA VAL A 58 16.87 -17.67 -12.17
C VAL A 58 15.59 -18.29 -11.62
N TYR A 59 15.18 -19.41 -12.20
CA TYR A 59 14.13 -20.28 -11.66
C TYR A 59 14.79 -21.34 -10.81
N ILE A 60 14.38 -21.42 -9.55
CA ILE A 60 15.02 -22.25 -8.55
C ILE A 60 14.39 -23.65 -8.52
N GLY A 61 15.25 -24.66 -8.39
CA GLY A 61 14.84 -26.06 -8.27
C GLY A 61 14.23 -26.38 -6.90
N GLU A 62 13.44 -27.47 -6.83
CA GLU A 62 12.67 -27.86 -5.65
C GLU A 62 13.52 -28.38 -4.47
N SER A 63 14.82 -28.61 -4.67
CA SER A 63 15.77 -29.05 -3.64
C SER A 63 16.24 -27.92 -2.73
N ASN A 64 16.01 -26.66 -3.11
CA ASN A 64 16.50 -25.50 -2.38
C ASN A 64 15.68 -25.28 -1.09
N HIS A 65 16.31 -25.44 0.07
CA HIS A 65 15.67 -25.30 1.39
C HIS A 65 15.14 -23.89 1.70
N ASN A 66 15.55 -22.87 0.94
CA ASN A 66 15.08 -21.49 1.10
C ASN A 66 13.80 -21.19 0.30
N TYR A 67 13.33 -22.14 -0.53
CA TYR A 67 12.15 -22.03 -1.38
C TYR A 67 10.92 -22.71 -0.74
N PRO A 68 9.68 -22.51 -1.26
CA PRO A 68 8.46 -22.89 -0.53
C PRO A 68 8.45 -24.36 -0.17
N LYS A 69 8.01 -24.65 1.06
CA LYS A 69 8.06 -26.00 1.62
C LYS A 69 7.06 -26.89 0.89
N PRO A 70 7.50 -27.96 0.20
CA PRO A 70 6.59 -28.90 -0.43
C PRO A 70 5.92 -29.77 0.63
N ASN A 71 4.63 -30.03 0.46
CA ASN A 71 3.87 -31.02 1.23
C ASN A 71 3.14 -31.91 0.23
N PHE A 72 3.82 -32.97 -0.20
CA PHE A 72 3.36 -33.87 -1.26
C PHE A 72 3.07 -35.25 -0.66
N SER A 73 1.90 -35.80 -0.95
CA SER A 73 1.50 -37.11 -0.41
C SER A 73 1.73 -38.25 -1.41
N ASN A 74 1.66 -37.97 -2.72
CA ASN A 74 1.97 -38.91 -3.81
C ASN A 74 2.35 -38.13 -5.08
N SER A 75 3.66 -37.89 -5.26
CA SER A 75 4.18 -37.09 -6.37
C SER A 75 5.44 -37.68 -6.98
N TYR A 76 5.63 -37.49 -8.28
CA TYR A 76 6.85 -37.87 -9.00
C TYR A 76 7.16 -36.84 -10.09
N THR A 77 8.27 -37.04 -10.79
CA THR A 77 8.80 -36.12 -11.80
C THR A 77 9.01 -36.87 -13.10
N GLU A 78 8.80 -36.19 -14.22
CA GLU A 78 9.17 -36.67 -15.54
C GLU A 78 9.97 -35.58 -16.27
N THR A 79 10.86 -36.01 -17.16
CA THR A 79 11.74 -35.14 -17.94
C THR A 79 11.55 -35.45 -19.41
N ASN A 80 11.25 -34.42 -20.19
CA ASN A 80 11.22 -34.54 -21.65
C ASN A 80 12.64 -34.81 -22.16
N GLN A 81 12.79 -35.57 -23.23
CA GLN A 81 14.08 -35.77 -23.91
C GLN A 81 14.15 -35.07 -25.26
N SER A 82 13.03 -34.56 -25.75
CA SER A 82 12.93 -33.79 -26.99
C SER A 82 13.22 -32.31 -26.78
N ILE A 83 13.39 -31.59 -27.89
CA ILE A 83 13.54 -30.14 -27.91
C ILE A 83 12.27 -29.49 -27.36
N VAL A 84 12.44 -28.61 -26.38
CA VAL A 84 11.35 -27.84 -25.75
C VAL A 84 11.52 -26.35 -26.01
N PRO A 85 10.44 -25.55 -25.97
CA PRO A 85 10.51 -24.10 -26.23
C PRO A 85 11.39 -23.34 -25.23
N SER A 86 11.52 -23.86 -24.00
CA SER A 86 12.34 -23.28 -22.95
C SER A 86 12.84 -24.37 -22.01
N PRO A 87 14.05 -24.25 -21.44
CA PRO A 87 14.56 -25.14 -20.39
C PRO A 87 13.62 -25.26 -19.17
N LEU A 88 12.73 -24.28 -18.97
CA LEU A 88 11.69 -24.29 -17.94
C LEU A 88 10.69 -25.44 -18.12
N TYR A 89 10.46 -25.85 -19.37
CA TYR A 89 9.47 -26.88 -19.74
C TYR A 89 10.09 -28.26 -19.95
N GLN A 90 11.38 -28.42 -19.65
CA GLN A 90 12.09 -29.70 -19.74
C GLN A 90 11.58 -30.71 -18.71
N THR A 91 11.15 -30.23 -17.55
CA THR A 91 10.72 -31.07 -16.42
C THR A 91 9.27 -30.78 -16.06
N VAL A 92 8.63 -31.76 -15.42
CA VAL A 92 7.29 -31.63 -14.87
C VAL A 92 7.21 -32.29 -13.50
N ARG A 93 6.44 -31.67 -12.60
CA ARG A 93 6.02 -32.26 -11.33
C ARG A 93 4.61 -32.80 -11.48
N ILE A 94 4.38 -34.07 -11.13
CA ILE A 94 3.08 -34.74 -11.23
C ILE A 94 2.60 -35.12 -9.83
N PHE A 95 1.31 -34.89 -9.55
CA PHE A 95 0.63 -35.19 -8.30
C PHE A 95 -0.52 -36.19 -8.53
N ARG A 96 -0.50 -37.33 -7.85
CA ARG A 96 -1.56 -38.36 -7.87
C ARG A 96 -2.55 -38.22 -6.72
N SER A 97 -2.24 -37.38 -5.74
CA SER A 97 -3.09 -37.04 -4.61
C SER A 97 -2.98 -35.55 -4.32
N GLU A 98 -3.89 -35.02 -3.48
CA GLU A 98 -3.79 -33.62 -3.01
C GLU A 98 -2.37 -33.34 -2.48
N SER A 99 -1.78 -32.30 -3.03
CA SER A 99 -0.39 -31.89 -2.78
C SER A 99 -0.32 -30.37 -2.78
N SER A 100 0.62 -29.79 -2.03
CA SER A 100 0.69 -28.33 -1.90
C SER A 100 2.10 -27.79 -1.75
N TYR A 101 2.29 -26.55 -2.21
CA TYR A 101 3.46 -25.73 -1.88
C TYR A 101 3.06 -24.71 -0.81
N LYS A 102 3.85 -24.60 0.26
CA LYS A 102 3.63 -23.64 1.35
C LYS A 102 4.58 -22.45 1.20
N PHE A 103 4.00 -21.27 1.02
CA PHE A 103 4.71 -20.01 0.85
C PHE A 103 4.70 -19.21 2.14
N ILE A 104 5.72 -18.35 2.30
CA ILE A 104 5.77 -17.30 3.31
C ILE A 104 5.71 -16.00 2.55
N THR A 105 4.83 -15.09 2.95
CA THR A 105 4.59 -13.84 2.23
C THR A 105 4.37 -12.69 3.18
N ILE A 106 4.50 -11.47 2.65
CA ILE A 106 4.05 -10.26 3.31
C ILE A 106 2.50 -10.28 3.37
N PRO A 107 1.91 -10.15 4.57
CA PRO A 107 0.45 -10.18 4.73
C PRO A 107 -0.22 -8.96 4.09
N ASN A 108 -1.52 -9.08 3.82
CA ASN A 108 -2.39 -8.06 3.24
C ASN A 108 -1.89 -7.47 1.89
N THR A 109 -1.18 -8.28 1.11
CA THR A 109 -0.54 -7.84 -0.14
C THR A 109 -1.09 -8.59 -1.34
N THR A 110 -1.18 -7.92 -2.49
CA THR A 110 -1.62 -8.52 -3.75
C THR A 110 -0.43 -9.17 -4.45
N TYR A 111 -0.58 -10.43 -4.82
CA TYR A 111 0.42 -11.20 -5.55
C TYR A 111 -0.08 -11.56 -6.93
N MET A 112 0.84 -11.56 -7.89
CA MET A 112 0.65 -12.23 -9.16
C MET A 112 1.08 -13.69 -9.02
N VAL A 113 0.24 -14.62 -9.44
CA VAL A 113 0.51 -16.06 -9.44
C VAL A 113 0.38 -16.57 -10.87
N ARG A 114 1.43 -17.18 -11.42
CA ARG A 114 1.38 -17.84 -12.73
C ARG A 114 1.67 -19.32 -12.62
N PHE A 115 0.89 -20.12 -13.33
CA PHE A 115 1.12 -21.55 -13.50
C PHE A 115 1.44 -21.85 -14.95
N HIS A 116 2.53 -22.58 -15.17
CA HIS A 116 2.95 -23.00 -16.50
C HIS A 116 2.66 -24.48 -16.69
N PHE A 117 1.95 -24.79 -17.77
CA PHE A 117 1.62 -26.14 -18.19
C PHE A 117 2.13 -26.37 -19.61
N PHE A 118 2.95 -27.39 -19.78
CA PHE A 118 3.44 -27.86 -21.05
C PHE A 118 3.31 -29.38 -21.07
N SER A 119 2.34 -29.88 -21.84
CA SER A 119 2.10 -31.31 -21.96
C SER A 119 2.92 -31.90 -23.12
N PHE A 120 3.90 -32.73 -22.78
CA PHE A 120 4.76 -33.43 -23.73
C PHE A 120 4.51 -34.95 -23.68
N SER A 121 4.99 -35.66 -24.70
CA SER A 121 4.90 -37.12 -24.77
C SER A 121 5.65 -37.76 -23.59
N SER A 122 4.90 -38.50 -22.78
CA SER A 122 5.28 -38.93 -21.43
C SER A 122 4.69 -40.29 -21.12
N ALA A 123 5.31 -41.05 -20.23
CA ALA A 123 4.77 -42.35 -19.78
C ALA A 123 3.39 -42.16 -19.11
N THR A 124 3.20 -41.05 -18.41
CA THR A 124 1.94 -40.71 -17.75
C THR A 124 0.86 -40.16 -18.70
N ASN A 125 1.20 -39.83 -19.96
CA ASN A 125 0.30 -39.16 -20.91
C ASN A 125 -0.30 -37.87 -20.36
N LEU A 126 0.54 -36.83 -20.16
CA LEU A 126 0.18 -35.57 -19.50
C LEU A 126 -1.11 -34.90 -20.02
N TYR A 127 -1.45 -35.06 -21.30
CA TYR A 127 -2.67 -34.51 -21.91
C TYR A 127 -3.97 -35.10 -21.33
N LYS A 128 -3.93 -36.20 -20.55
CA LYS A 128 -5.11 -36.76 -19.86
C LYS A 128 -5.37 -36.16 -18.46
N ALA A 129 -4.53 -35.21 -18.02
CA ALA A 129 -4.61 -34.63 -16.69
C ALA A 129 -5.89 -33.82 -16.51
N LYS A 130 -6.60 -34.07 -15.42
CA LYS A 130 -7.77 -33.31 -14.97
C LYS A 130 -7.68 -33.00 -13.48
N PHE A 131 -7.68 -31.72 -13.15
CA PHE A 131 -7.42 -31.28 -11.77
C PHE A 131 -7.88 -29.84 -11.49
N ASN A 132 -7.86 -29.50 -10.20
CA ASN A 132 -8.15 -28.17 -9.69
C ASN A 132 -6.92 -27.56 -9.00
N ILE A 133 -6.84 -26.24 -9.00
CA ILE A 133 -5.87 -25.47 -8.19
C ILE A 133 -6.62 -24.51 -7.29
N SER A 134 -6.27 -24.49 -6.01
CA SER A 134 -6.79 -23.51 -5.05
C SER A 134 -5.68 -22.77 -4.33
N VAL A 135 -5.94 -21.50 -4.03
CA VAL A 135 -5.02 -20.57 -3.37
C VAL A 135 -5.81 -19.71 -2.39
N SER A 136 -5.44 -19.73 -1.10
CA SER A 136 -6.02 -18.84 -0.08
C SER A 136 -7.56 -18.82 -0.01
N GLY A 137 -8.23 -19.95 -0.28
CA GLY A 137 -9.69 -20.06 -0.29
C GLY A 137 -10.37 -19.80 -1.64
N PHE A 138 -9.62 -19.33 -2.64
CA PHE A 138 -10.07 -19.20 -4.02
C PHE A 138 -9.80 -20.48 -4.79
N SER A 139 -10.79 -20.96 -5.55
CA SER A 139 -10.58 -22.04 -6.51
C SER A 139 -10.20 -21.44 -7.87
N LEU A 140 -8.92 -21.10 -8.03
CA LEU A 140 -8.38 -20.38 -9.20
C LEU A 140 -8.57 -21.14 -10.51
N LEU A 141 -8.32 -22.44 -10.50
CA LEU A 141 -8.45 -23.29 -11.67
C LEU A 141 -9.39 -24.45 -11.33
N GLN A 142 -10.49 -24.58 -12.08
CA GLN A 142 -11.50 -25.60 -11.88
C GLN A 142 -11.65 -26.43 -13.14
N ASN A 143 -11.67 -27.75 -12.98
CA ASN A 143 -11.84 -28.72 -14.05
C ASN A 143 -10.88 -28.48 -15.22
N PHE A 144 -9.61 -28.20 -14.91
CA PHE A 144 -8.60 -28.08 -15.94
C PHE A 144 -8.55 -29.37 -16.75
N ASP A 145 -8.48 -29.25 -18.07
CA ASP A 145 -8.36 -30.38 -18.98
C ASP A 145 -7.16 -30.16 -19.90
N ALA A 146 -6.16 -31.03 -19.78
CA ALA A 146 -4.91 -30.91 -20.51
C ALA A 146 -5.02 -31.40 -21.97
N GLU A 147 -6.15 -31.97 -22.40
CA GLU A 147 -6.29 -32.65 -23.69
C GLU A 147 -5.92 -31.74 -24.87
N ASN A 148 -6.26 -30.45 -24.79
CA ASN A 148 -6.00 -29.45 -25.82
C ASN A 148 -4.63 -28.75 -25.70
N THR A 149 -3.76 -29.21 -24.79
CA THR A 149 -2.48 -28.53 -24.47
C THR A 149 -1.24 -29.24 -25.04
N THR A 150 -1.44 -30.16 -26.00
CA THR A 150 -0.37 -31.02 -26.51
C THR A 150 0.69 -30.18 -27.24
N ASN A 151 1.93 -30.21 -26.74
CA ASN A 151 3.08 -29.43 -27.24
C ASN A 151 2.85 -27.90 -27.30
N THR A 152 1.86 -27.37 -26.57
CA THR A 152 1.62 -25.94 -26.44
C THR A 152 1.82 -25.52 -24.98
N VAL A 153 2.42 -24.34 -24.79
CA VAL A 153 2.62 -23.77 -23.46
C VAL A 153 1.35 -23.02 -23.07
N VAL A 154 0.75 -23.42 -21.96
CA VAL A 154 -0.39 -22.71 -21.36
C VAL A 154 0.08 -22.04 -20.08
N ILE A 155 -0.05 -20.72 -20.03
CA ILE A 155 0.23 -19.93 -18.84
C ILE A 155 -1.09 -19.43 -18.29
N LYS A 156 -1.38 -19.74 -17.03
CA LYS A 156 -2.54 -19.22 -16.31
C LYS A 156 -2.08 -18.16 -15.30
N GLU A 157 -2.54 -16.93 -15.47
CA GLU A 157 -2.14 -15.75 -14.68
C GLU A 157 -3.28 -15.29 -13.78
N TYR A 158 -2.98 -15.14 -12.49
CA TYR A 158 -3.94 -14.74 -11.47
C TYR A 158 -3.42 -13.61 -10.59
N PHE A 159 -4.33 -12.77 -10.11
CA PHE A 159 -4.09 -11.74 -9.11
C PHE A 159 -4.84 -12.13 -7.84
N VAL A 160 -4.12 -12.29 -6.74
CA VAL A 160 -4.71 -12.76 -5.49
C VAL A 160 -4.19 -11.94 -4.33
N LYS A 161 -5.10 -11.37 -3.55
CA LYS A 161 -4.74 -10.73 -2.28
C LYS A 161 -4.53 -11.78 -1.21
N ILE A 162 -3.32 -11.83 -0.65
CA ILE A 162 -2.94 -12.76 0.41
C ILE A 162 -3.00 -12.02 1.75
N ILE A 163 -3.96 -12.40 2.59
CA ILE A 163 -4.18 -11.75 3.89
C ILE A 163 -3.15 -12.23 4.92
N GLY A 164 -2.87 -13.54 4.95
CA GLY A 164 -1.95 -14.14 5.93
C GLY A 164 -0.48 -14.03 5.54
N ASN A 165 0.42 -14.26 6.50
CA ASN A 165 1.85 -14.34 6.23
C ASN A 165 2.30 -15.69 5.63
N ARG A 166 1.36 -16.63 5.50
CA ARG A 166 1.56 -17.98 4.99
C ARG A 166 0.31 -18.39 4.23
N PHE A 167 0.52 -19.00 3.08
CA PHE A 167 -0.57 -19.63 2.35
C PHE A 167 -0.07 -20.87 1.62
N LYS A 168 -1.03 -21.67 1.13
CA LYS A 168 -0.76 -22.88 0.37
C LYS A 168 -1.35 -22.73 -1.02
N ILE A 169 -0.59 -23.10 -2.03
CA ILE A 169 -1.11 -23.43 -3.35
C ILE A 169 -1.35 -24.93 -3.35
N LYS A 170 -2.60 -25.35 -3.52
CA LYS A 170 -3.01 -26.76 -3.50
C LYS A 170 -3.38 -27.23 -4.89
N PHE A 171 -2.83 -28.38 -5.28
CA PHE A 171 -3.17 -29.11 -6.50
C PHE A 171 -4.02 -30.32 -6.11
N THR A 172 -5.23 -30.41 -6.67
CA THR A 172 -6.21 -31.45 -6.34
C THR A 172 -6.60 -32.21 -7.60
N PRO A 173 -6.03 -33.40 -7.85
CA PRO A 173 -6.43 -34.25 -8.97
C PRO A 173 -7.92 -34.65 -8.90
N GLN A 174 -8.58 -34.79 -10.04
CA GLN A 174 -9.89 -35.42 -10.11
C GLN A 174 -9.77 -36.95 -9.94
N ASN A 175 -10.89 -37.61 -9.65
CA ASN A 175 -10.95 -39.07 -9.51
C ASN A 175 -10.36 -39.77 -10.73
N SER A 176 -9.45 -40.72 -10.48
CA SER A 176 -8.74 -41.48 -11.53
C SER A 176 -7.90 -40.64 -12.49
N SER A 177 -7.55 -39.40 -12.12
CA SER A 177 -6.66 -38.53 -12.89
C SER A 177 -5.43 -38.12 -12.07
N PHE A 178 -4.70 -37.10 -12.54
CA PHE A 178 -3.51 -36.53 -11.90
C PHE A 178 -3.43 -35.03 -12.19
N ALA A 179 -2.69 -34.30 -11.35
CA ALA A 179 -2.35 -32.90 -11.58
C ALA A 179 -0.89 -32.79 -12.00
N PHE A 180 -0.53 -31.75 -12.74
CA PHE A 180 0.87 -31.47 -13.04
C PHE A 180 1.15 -29.98 -13.15
N VAL A 181 2.41 -29.61 -13.01
CA VAL A 181 2.90 -28.24 -13.20
C VAL A 181 4.37 -28.26 -13.64
N ASN A 182 4.74 -27.39 -14.59
CA ASN A 182 6.12 -27.26 -15.06
C ASN A 182 6.85 -26.13 -14.33
N ALA A 183 6.17 -25.02 -14.07
CA ALA A 183 6.72 -23.90 -13.32
C ALA A 183 5.64 -23.09 -12.60
N ILE A 184 6.06 -22.41 -11.54
CA ILE A 184 5.24 -21.48 -10.77
C ILE A 184 6.01 -20.17 -10.66
N GLU A 185 5.35 -19.06 -11.01
CA GLU A 185 5.84 -17.72 -10.69
C GLU A 185 4.91 -17.11 -9.63
N LEU A 186 5.50 -16.53 -8.59
CA LEU A 186 4.77 -15.81 -7.55
C LEU A 186 5.60 -14.59 -7.15
N PHE A 187 5.04 -13.39 -7.28
CA PHE A 187 5.70 -12.17 -6.86
C PHE A 187 4.68 -11.10 -6.49
N MET A 188 5.10 -10.18 -5.62
CA MET A 188 4.31 -9.06 -5.15
C MET A 188 3.92 -8.14 -6.31
N LEU A 189 2.76 -7.47 -6.22
CA LEU A 189 2.35 -6.41 -7.13
C LEU A 189 2.37 -5.04 -6.44
N PRO A 190 2.54 -3.94 -7.21
CA PRO A 190 2.36 -2.59 -6.68
C PRO A 190 0.99 -2.40 -6.03
N ILE A 191 0.95 -1.62 -4.93
CA ILE A 191 -0.20 -1.54 -4.02
C ILE A 191 -1.48 -1.04 -4.71
N HIS A 192 -1.32 -0.15 -5.69
CA HIS A 192 -2.43 0.50 -6.39
C HIS A 192 -2.71 -0.06 -7.78
N LEU A 193 -2.01 -1.12 -8.21
CA LEU A 193 -2.19 -1.70 -9.55
C LEU A 193 -3.62 -2.22 -9.76
N ILE A 194 -4.23 -2.81 -8.73
CA ILE A 194 -5.63 -3.27 -8.72
C ILE A 194 -6.38 -2.54 -7.60
N PRO A 195 -7.35 -1.67 -7.92
CA PRO A 195 -8.08 -0.89 -6.92
C PRO A 195 -9.05 -1.78 -6.13
N ASP A 196 -9.25 -1.50 -4.84
CA ASP A 196 -10.29 -2.20 -4.07
C ASP A 196 -11.69 -1.68 -4.39
N SER A 197 -11.83 -0.35 -4.38
CA SER A 197 -13.08 0.34 -4.68
C SER A 197 -13.14 0.69 -6.16
N ILE A 198 -14.12 0.15 -6.86
CA ILE A 198 -14.26 0.26 -8.31
C ILE A 198 -15.73 0.44 -8.69
N GLN A 199 -15.97 1.09 -9.84
CA GLN A 199 -17.31 1.20 -10.40
C GLN A 199 -17.72 -0.07 -11.13
N ARG A 200 -18.96 -0.50 -10.91
CA ARG A 200 -19.65 -1.52 -11.68
C ARG A 200 -20.48 -0.88 -12.78
N PHE A 201 -20.30 -1.36 -14.00
CA PHE A 201 -21.16 -1.07 -15.12
C PHE A 201 -22.39 -1.98 -15.12
N ASN A 202 -23.58 -1.38 -15.18
CA ASN A 202 -24.86 -2.05 -15.18
C ASN A 202 -25.57 -1.81 -16.51
N TYR A 203 -25.74 -2.85 -17.33
CA TYR A 203 -26.55 -2.72 -18.54
C TYR A 203 -28.03 -2.48 -18.17
N SER A 204 -28.46 -1.22 -18.07
CA SER A 204 -29.86 -0.84 -17.75
C SER A 204 -30.52 -0.31 -19.02
N GLY A 205 -31.67 -0.85 -19.41
CA GLY A 205 -32.34 -0.51 -20.68
C GLY A 205 -32.91 0.91 -20.78
N SER A 206 -32.46 1.85 -19.94
CA SER A 206 -32.96 3.22 -19.84
C SER A 206 -31.79 4.22 -19.79
N ALA A 207 -31.99 5.37 -20.44
CA ALA A 207 -30.99 6.39 -20.79
C ALA A 207 -30.35 7.16 -19.61
N GLY A 208 -29.76 6.46 -18.64
CA GLY A 208 -28.94 7.02 -17.56
C GLY A 208 -27.51 6.49 -17.58
N LEU A 209 -26.59 7.19 -16.89
CA LEU A 209 -25.23 6.70 -16.66
C LEU A 209 -25.30 5.41 -15.82
N SER A 210 -24.93 4.30 -16.46
CA SER A 210 -25.07 2.92 -15.98
C SER A 210 -23.99 2.52 -14.96
N LEU A 211 -23.58 3.41 -14.06
CA LEU A 211 -22.46 3.18 -13.12
C LEU A 211 -22.94 3.15 -11.67
N SER A 212 -22.47 2.16 -10.91
CA SER A 212 -22.72 2.00 -9.48
C SER A 212 -21.44 1.56 -8.76
N ASN A 213 -21.37 1.62 -7.44
CA ASN A 213 -20.20 1.08 -6.73
C ASN A 213 -20.25 -0.45 -6.68
N TYR A 214 -19.13 -1.11 -6.95
CA TYR A 214 -19.03 -2.56 -6.84
C TYR A 214 -19.00 -3.00 -5.36
N THR A 215 -19.96 -3.84 -4.97
CA THR A 215 -20.10 -4.25 -3.57
C THR A 215 -19.11 -5.34 -3.19
N GLY A 216 -18.45 -5.19 -2.04
CA GLY A 216 -17.50 -6.19 -1.50
C GLY A 216 -16.04 -5.96 -1.89
N GLY A 217 -15.77 -5.06 -2.85
CA GLY A 217 -14.42 -4.68 -3.27
C GLY A 217 -13.65 -5.79 -3.99
N LEU A 218 -12.68 -5.43 -4.83
CA LEU A 218 -11.87 -6.40 -5.58
C LEU A 218 -10.82 -7.10 -4.73
N HIS A 219 -10.41 -6.51 -3.60
CA HIS A 219 -9.43 -7.13 -2.71
C HIS A 219 -9.97 -8.38 -2.00
N SER A 220 -11.29 -8.59 -2.02
CA SER A 220 -11.95 -9.81 -1.54
C SER A 220 -12.17 -10.87 -2.63
N ARG A 221 -11.65 -10.62 -3.84
CA ARG A 221 -11.78 -11.47 -5.03
C ARG A 221 -10.39 -11.88 -5.53
N ALA A 222 -10.35 -12.89 -6.39
CA ALA A 222 -9.20 -13.15 -7.25
C ALA A 222 -9.53 -12.75 -8.68
N LEU A 223 -8.53 -12.38 -9.48
CA LEU A 223 -8.69 -12.08 -10.90
C LEU A 223 -7.90 -13.08 -11.74
N GLU A 224 -8.47 -13.57 -12.84
CA GLU A 224 -7.77 -14.37 -13.86
C GLU A 224 -7.67 -13.54 -15.14
N THR A 225 -6.46 -13.32 -15.66
CA THR A 225 -6.31 -12.65 -16.96
C THR A 225 -6.85 -13.53 -18.08
N ILE A 226 -7.83 -13.01 -18.83
CA ILE A 226 -8.41 -13.70 -19.99
C ILE A 226 -7.84 -13.10 -21.28
N HIS A 227 -7.82 -11.77 -21.38
CA HIS A 227 -7.24 -11.06 -22.52
C HIS A 227 -6.45 -9.83 -22.06
N ARG A 228 -5.37 -9.55 -22.78
CA ARG A 228 -4.53 -8.36 -22.63
C ARG A 228 -4.06 -7.95 -24.02
N LEU A 229 -4.53 -6.81 -24.50
CA LEU A 229 -4.41 -6.39 -25.89
C LEU A 229 -3.60 -5.10 -26.01
N ASN A 230 -2.58 -5.12 -26.87
CA ASN A 230 -1.87 -3.95 -27.34
C ASN A 230 -2.60 -3.39 -28.57
N VAL A 231 -3.38 -2.34 -28.40
CA VAL A 231 -4.33 -1.89 -29.41
C VAL A 231 -3.63 -1.05 -30.47
N GLY A 232 -3.74 -1.47 -31.73
CA GLY A 232 -3.03 -0.84 -32.86
C GLY A 232 -1.53 -1.12 -32.92
N GLY A 233 -1.02 -2.01 -32.06
CA GLY A 233 0.38 -2.40 -32.00
C GLY A 233 0.60 -3.89 -32.23
N GLU A 234 1.87 -4.26 -32.30
CA GLU A 234 2.31 -5.66 -32.38
C GLU A 234 2.26 -6.34 -31.00
N ALA A 235 2.48 -7.66 -30.99
CA ALA A 235 2.59 -8.41 -29.75
C ALA A 235 3.75 -7.90 -28.90
N VAL A 236 3.51 -7.73 -27.59
CA VAL A 236 4.54 -7.36 -26.62
C VAL A 236 4.92 -8.61 -25.84
N ASP A 237 6.19 -8.99 -25.93
CA ASP A 237 6.69 -10.16 -25.23
C ASP A 237 6.84 -9.92 -23.72
N ARG A 238 7.02 -11.02 -22.98
CA ARG A 238 7.21 -11.02 -21.53
C ARG A 238 8.51 -10.37 -21.07
N ILE A 239 9.46 -10.09 -21.97
CA ILE A 239 10.77 -9.53 -21.62
C ILE A 239 10.67 -8.01 -21.57
N SER A 240 9.84 -7.44 -22.45
CA SER A 240 9.62 -6.00 -22.59
C SER A 240 8.71 -5.40 -21.53
N ASP A 241 7.92 -6.23 -20.81
CA ASP A 241 7.03 -5.79 -19.73
C ASP A 241 7.65 -6.02 -18.34
N ASN A 242 7.60 -5.00 -17.49
CA ASN A 242 8.16 -5.05 -16.13
C ASN A 242 7.55 -6.14 -15.23
N LEU A 243 6.29 -6.51 -15.46
CA LEU A 243 5.61 -7.60 -14.75
C LEU A 243 5.62 -8.91 -15.54
N MET A 244 6.37 -8.99 -16.64
CA MET A 244 6.46 -10.12 -17.56
C MET A 244 5.12 -10.57 -18.15
N ARG A 245 4.25 -9.60 -18.42
CA ARG A 245 2.96 -9.83 -19.07
C ARG A 245 3.14 -9.83 -20.58
N GLU A 246 2.38 -10.70 -21.24
CA GLU A 246 2.27 -10.73 -22.70
C GLU A 246 1.06 -9.90 -23.13
N TRP A 247 1.22 -9.08 -24.18
CA TRP A 247 0.14 -8.32 -24.78
C TRP A 247 -0.06 -8.78 -26.23
N LEU A 248 -1.30 -9.11 -26.59
CA LEU A 248 -1.66 -9.61 -27.92
C LEU A 248 -2.12 -8.47 -28.84
N PRO A 249 -1.95 -8.58 -30.16
CA PRO A 249 -2.56 -7.66 -31.12
C PRO A 249 -4.09 -7.68 -31.03
N ASP A 250 -4.74 -6.55 -31.35
CA ASP A 250 -6.19 -6.39 -31.20
C ASP A 250 -7.01 -6.74 -32.46
N ASP A 251 -6.37 -6.87 -33.63
CA ASP A 251 -7.04 -6.94 -34.94
C ASP A 251 -8.07 -8.07 -35.06
N SER A 252 -7.85 -9.20 -34.41
CA SER A 252 -8.77 -10.35 -34.43
C SER A 252 -10.07 -10.12 -33.66
N TYR A 253 -10.14 -9.05 -32.85
CA TYR A 253 -11.29 -8.74 -32.00
C TYR A 253 -12.12 -7.55 -32.51
N ILE A 254 -11.66 -6.86 -33.56
CA ILE A 254 -12.40 -5.73 -34.15
C ILE A 254 -13.58 -6.24 -34.99
N THR A 255 -14.77 -5.69 -34.76
CA THR A 255 -15.97 -6.05 -35.54
C THR A 255 -16.03 -5.36 -36.90
N ASP A 256 -15.55 -4.11 -36.97
CA ASP A 256 -15.65 -3.26 -38.16
C ASP A 256 -14.27 -2.70 -38.57
N PRO A 257 -13.35 -3.53 -39.10
CA PRO A 257 -11.97 -3.12 -39.41
C PRO A 257 -11.88 -1.98 -40.43
N GLN A 258 -12.92 -1.80 -41.25
CA GLN A 258 -12.99 -0.73 -42.23
C GLN A 258 -13.06 0.66 -41.57
N ASN A 259 -13.59 0.75 -40.35
CA ASN A 259 -13.73 2.00 -39.59
C ASN A 259 -12.44 2.39 -38.86
N ALA A 260 -11.51 1.45 -38.72
CA ALA A 260 -10.30 1.58 -37.93
C ALA A 260 -9.04 1.75 -38.80
N LYS A 261 -8.02 2.38 -38.24
CA LYS A 261 -6.63 2.38 -38.71
C LYS A 261 -5.66 2.41 -37.53
N ASN A 262 -4.44 1.91 -37.73
CA ASN A 262 -3.38 2.08 -36.74
C ASN A 262 -2.92 3.54 -36.76
N SER A 263 -2.70 4.13 -35.58
CA SER A 263 -2.19 5.49 -35.46
C SER A 263 -0.69 5.53 -35.76
N THR A 264 -0.21 6.62 -36.37
CA THR A 264 1.22 6.90 -36.49
C THR A 264 1.71 7.59 -35.22
N TYR A 265 2.63 6.96 -34.48
CA TYR A 265 3.22 7.55 -33.27
C TYR A 265 3.88 8.88 -33.61
N PHE A 266 3.43 9.97 -32.95
CA PHE A 266 3.88 11.31 -33.29
C PHE A 266 5.32 11.62 -32.81
N GLY A 267 5.94 10.72 -32.04
CA GLY A 267 7.25 10.92 -31.43
C GLY A 267 7.16 11.61 -30.06
N GLY A 268 8.30 11.75 -29.39
CA GLY A 268 8.40 12.33 -28.03
C GLY A 268 8.49 11.28 -26.92
N THR A 269 8.72 11.76 -25.69
CA THR A 269 8.79 10.93 -24.48
C THR A 269 7.44 10.96 -23.77
N LEU A 270 6.93 9.79 -23.38
CA LEU A 270 5.72 9.69 -22.56
C LEU A 270 5.93 10.41 -21.23
N LYS A 271 4.94 11.19 -20.80
CA LYS A 271 4.97 11.93 -19.55
C LYS A 271 4.28 11.10 -18.47
N ARG A 272 4.99 10.13 -17.90
CA ARG A 272 4.46 9.38 -16.74
C ARG A 272 4.43 10.29 -15.53
N LYS A 273 3.21 10.57 -15.04
CA LYS A 273 2.97 11.37 -13.84
C LYS A 273 2.81 10.53 -12.57
N ALA A 274 2.52 9.24 -12.73
CA ALA A 274 2.35 8.29 -11.64
C ALA A 274 3.65 7.49 -11.42
N ASP A 275 3.96 7.27 -10.14
CA ASP A 275 4.92 6.29 -9.66
C ASP A 275 4.20 5.02 -9.14
N ASP A 276 4.98 4.07 -8.60
CA ASP A 276 4.51 2.78 -8.10
C ASP A 276 3.68 2.85 -6.80
N GLN A 277 3.59 4.03 -6.20
CA GLN A 277 2.80 4.33 -5.00
C GLN A 277 1.61 5.25 -5.30
N SER A 278 1.48 5.72 -6.54
CA SER A 278 0.43 6.65 -6.93
C SER A 278 -0.93 5.97 -6.94
N ASP A 279 -1.91 6.60 -6.30
CA ASP A 279 -3.31 6.25 -6.45
C ASP A 279 -3.98 7.12 -7.53
N GLY A 280 -4.91 6.54 -8.29
CA GLY A 280 -5.70 7.28 -9.27
C GLY A 280 -5.55 6.80 -10.71
N PHE A 281 -5.94 7.67 -11.64
CA PHE A 281 -6.21 7.30 -13.04
C PHE A 281 -4.98 7.34 -13.95
N HIS A 282 -3.87 7.94 -13.50
CA HIS A 282 -2.63 7.99 -14.26
C HIS A 282 -1.91 6.64 -14.26
N SER A 283 -1.30 6.28 -15.39
CA SER A 283 -0.56 5.02 -15.51
C SER A 283 0.92 5.17 -15.17
N ASP A 284 1.37 4.30 -14.27
CA ASP A 284 2.79 4.08 -13.97
C ASP A 284 3.41 3.02 -14.91
N GLN A 285 4.70 2.74 -14.72
CA GLN A 285 5.48 1.76 -15.49
C GLN A 285 5.08 0.29 -15.26
N TYR A 286 4.28 0.00 -14.23
CA TYR A 286 3.78 -1.35 -13.92
C TYR A 286 2.36 -1.57 -14.44
N THR A 287 1.61 -0.49 -14.67
CA THR A 287 0.26 -0.52 -15.24
C THR A 287 0.29 -1.07 -16.65
N ALA A 288 1.12 -0.53 -17.53
CA ALA A 288 1.37 -1.06 -18.88
C ALA A 288 2.71 -0.50 -19.42
N PRO A 289 3.42 -1.24 -20.28
CA PRO A 289 4.70 -0.79 -20.83
C PRO A 289 4.48 0.37 -21.82
N ASP A 290 5.53 1.17 -22.04
CA ASP A 290 5.46 2.36 -22.90
C ASP A 290 4.94 2.04 -24.30
N VAL A 291 5.34 0.90 -24.85
CA VAL A 291 4.92 0.44 -26.18
C VAL A 291 3.40 0.38 -26.34
N VAL A 292 2.65 0.09 -25.27
CA VAL A 292 1.17 0.07 -25.30
C VAL A 292 0.61 1.47 -25.50
N TYR A 293 1.19 2.49 -24.86
CA TYR A 293 0.75 3.88 -25.00
C TYR A 293 1.35 4.59 -26.22
N GLN A 294 2.33 3.98 -26.89
CA GLN A 294 2.92 4.46 -28.13
C GLN A 294 2.13 3.99 -29.37
N THR A 295 1.31 2.96 -29.23
CA THR A 295 0.41 2.50 -30.28
C THR A 295 -1.04 2.79 -29.93
N ALA A 296 -1.87 2.94 -30.95
CA ALA A 296 -3.31 3.06 -30.79
C ALA A 296 -4.02 2.61 -32.08
N LYS A 297 -5.26 2.18 -31.92
CA LYS A 297 -6.22 2.11 -33.03
C LYS A 297 -7.08 3.36 -33.00
N GLU A 298 -7.18 4.06 -34.11
CA GLU A 298 -8.00 5.27 -34.24
C GLU A 298 -9.00 5.17 -35.38
N SER A 299 -10.08 5.95 -35.29
CA SER A 299 -11.10 6.02 -36.34
C SER A 299 -10.50 6.62 -37.63
N LYS A 300 -10.89 6.09 -38.80
CA LYS A 300 -10.41 6.61 -40.08
C LYS A 300 -10.87 8.05 -40.35
N ASN A 301 -9.93 8.85 -40.85
CA ASN A 301 -10.12 10.27 -41.19
C ASN A 301 -11.24 10.48 -42.22
N GLY A 302 -12.15 11.43 -41.95
CA GLY A 302 -13.20 11.84 -42.89
C GLY A 302 -14.52 11.07 -42.77
N SER A 303 -14.56 10.05 -41.92
CA SER A 303 -15.74 9.24 -41.67
C SER A 303 -16.53 9.80 -40.50
N ILE A 304 -17.48 10.70 -40.78
CA ILE A 304 -18.40 11.23 -39.77
C ILE A 304 -19.13 10.07 -39.08
N GLY A 305 -18.92 9.90 -37.76
CA GLY A 305 -19.72 9.01 -36.93
C GLY A 305 -19.42 7.51 -37.01
N LEU A 306 -18.29 7.07 -37.59
CA LEU A 306 -17.90 5.66 -37.55
C LEU A 306 -17.28 5.31 -36.20
N ASN A 307 -17.93 4.41 -35.46
CA ASN A 307 -17.41 3.85 -34.23
C ASN A 307 -16.39 2.74 -34.53
N ILE A 308 -15.49 2.51 -33.58
CA ILE A 308 -14.66 1.32 -33.54
C ILE A 308 -15.17 0.46 -32.40
N SER A 309 -15.37 -0.83 -32.64
CA SER A 309 -15.84 -1.77 -31.63
C SER A 309 -14.94 -3.00 -31.57
N TRP A 310 -14.63 -3.42 -30.34
CA TRP A 310 -13.98 -4.68 -30.02
C TRP A 310 -14.99 -5.62 -29.38
N SER A 311 -15.06 -6.86 -29.87
CA SER A 311 -15.85 -7.94 -29.28
C SER A 311 -14.92 -9.03 -28.80
N VAL A 312 -14.72 -9.09 -27.49
CA VAL A 312 -13.72 -9.95 -26.86
C VAL A 312 -14.43 -11.15 -26.20
N PRO A 313 -13.97 -12.40 -26.43
CA PRO A 313 -14.54 -13.58 -25.78
C PRO A 313 -14.48 -13.52 -24.26
N VAL A 314 -15.59 -13.88 -23.61
CA VAL A 314 -15.72 -13.93 -22.14
C VAL A 314 -16.58 -15.10 -21.71
N GLU A 315 -16.42 -15.52 -20.46
CA GLU A 315 -17.36 -16.44 -19.86
C GLU A 315 -18.71 -15.75 -19.63
N LYS A 316 -19.80 -16.51 -19.75
CA LYS A 316 -21.16 -15.96 -19.77
C LYS A 316 -21.68 -15.67 -18.37
N ASN A 317 -22.40 -14.57 -18.21
CA ASN A 317 -23.12 -14.23 -16.98
C ASN A 317 -22.22 -14.14 -15.73
N ILE A 318 -20.97 -13.68 -15.85
CA ILE A 318 -20.08 -13.48 -14.71
C ILE A 318 -19.45 -12.08 -14.74
N ASP A 319 -18.94 -11.65 -13.59
CA ASP A 319 -18.29 -10.36 -13.46
C ASP A 319 -16.85 -10.42 -14.02
N HIS A 320 -16.48 -9.40 -14.77
CA HIS A 320 -15.14 -9.21 -15.33
C HIS A 320 -14.61 -7.84 -14.93
N PHE A 321 -13.34 -7.77 -14.56
CA PHE A 321 -12.59 -6.52 -14.46
C PHE A 321 -12.13 -6.12 -15.87
N LEU A 322 -12.52 -4.93 -16.30
CA LEU A 322 -12.17 -4.33 -17.60
C LEU A 322 -11.34 -3.07 -17.33
N ARG A 323 -10.13 -3.03 -17.88
CA ARG A 323 -9.28 -1.84 -17.90
C ARG A 323 -9.02 -1.40 -19.33
N LEU A 324 -9.22 -0.11 -19.60
CA LEU A 324 -9.01 0.50 -20.91
C LEU A 324 -7.94 1.58 -20.81
N HIS A 325 -6.92 1.47 -21.64
CA HIS A 325 -5.73 2.31 -21.61
C HIS A 325 -5.79 3.41 -22.66
N PHE A 326 -5.42 4.63 -22.27
CA PHE A 326 -5.46 5.81 -23.12
C PHE A 326 -4.20 6.66 -22.95
N CYS A 327 -3.73 7.21 -24.06
CA CYS A 327 -2.71 8.23 -24.11
C CYS A 327 -2.89 9.01 -25.42
N ASP A 328 -3.31 10.28 -25.32
CA ASP A 328 -3.43 11.12 -26.52
C ASP A 328 -2.03 11.57 -26.96
N ASN A 329 -1.43 10.78 -27.84
CA ASN A 329 -0.18 11.11 -28.55
C ASN A 329 -0.33 11.02 -30.07
N ILE A 330 -1.56 11.11 -30.55
CA ILE A 330 -1.92 10.96 -31.97
C ILE A 330 -2.09 12.33 -32.62
N ASN A 331 -2.44 13.36 -31.83
CA ASN A 331 -2.74 14.70 -32.34
C ASN A 331 -1.55 15.67 -32.25
N GLN A 332 -1.19 16.27 -33.39
CA GLN A 332 -0.14 17.29 -33.51
C GLN A 332 -0.49 18.63 -32.82
N GLN A 333 -1.77 18.90 -32.59
CA GLN A 333 -2.26 20.26 -32.38
C GLN A 333 -2.36 20.72 -30.91
N SER A 334 -1.73 20.02 -29.96
CA SER A 334 -1.79 20.35 -28.53
C SER A 334 -3.22 20.39 -27.93
N GLN A 335 -4.22 19.85 -28.64
CA GLN A 335 -5.61 19.75 -28.19
C GLN A 335 -5.99 18.29 -28.03
N LEU A 336 -6.65 17.99 -26.92
CA LEU A 336 -7.12 16.64 -26.60
C LEU A 336 -8.34 16.28 -27.43
N THR A 337 -8.36 15.04 -27.90
CA THR A 337 -9.49 14.52 -28.67
C THR A 337 -10.56 14.01 -27.71
N MET A 338 -11.73 14.66 -27.65
CA MET A 338 -12.85 14.19 -26.81
C MET A 338 -13.77 13.26 -27.60
N PHE A 339 -14.10 12.12 -27.02
CA PHE A 339 -14.98 11.11 -27.61
C PHE A 339 -15.73 10.33 -26.52
N TYR A 340 -16.68 9.51 -26.95
CA TYR A 340 -17.54 8.71 -26.08
C TYR A 340 -17.04 7.27 -25.98
N LEU A 341 -17.18 6.68 -24.79
CA LEU A 341 -16.92 5.27 -24.55
C LEU A 341 -18.23 4.54 -24.27
N TYR A 342 -18.44 3.42 -24.94
CA TYR A 342 -19.60 2.55 -24.78
C TYR A 342 -19.18 1.14 -24.38
N ILE A 343 -19.98 0.52 -23.51
CA ILE A 343 -19.89 -0.90 -23.15
C ILE A 343 -21.27 -1.50 -23.43
N TYR A 344 -21.32 -2.57 -24.22
CA TYR A 344 -22.58 -3.15 -24.73
C TYR A 344 -23.51 -2.11 -25.36
N ASP A 345 -23.01 -1.20 -26.20
CA ASP A 345 -23.81 -0.15 -26.84
C ASP A 345 -24.51 0.84 -25.87
N GLN A 346 -24.16 0.81 -24.58
CA GLN A 346 -24.58 1.78 -23.58
C GLN A 346 -23.42 2.70 -23.19
N LEU A 347 -23.73 3.98 -22.99
CA LEU A 347 -22.74 5.00 -22.69
C LEU A 347 -22.11 4.75 -21.32
N ALA A 348 -20.80 4.52 -21.31
CA ALA A 348 -20.00 4.35 -20.09
C ALA A 348 -19.36 5.68 -19.67
N ILE A 349 -18.67 6.38 -20.59
CA ILE A 349 -18.02 7.67 -20.33
C ILE A 349 -18.42 8.66 -21.42
N SER A 350 -18.90 9.84 -21.02
CA SER A 350 -19.40 10.89 -21.91
C SER A 350 -18.31 11.81 -22.48
N ALA A 351 -17.14 11.87 -21.85
CA ALA A 351 -16.03 12.73 -22.27
C ALA A 351 -14.67 12.10 -21.89
N VAL A 352 -14.21 11.15 -22.71
CA VAL A 352 -12.84 10.63 -22.61
C VAL A 352 -11.85 11.78 -22.89
N ASN A 353 -10.69 11.78 -22.21
CA ASN A 353 -9.68 12.86 -22.19
C ASN A 353 -10.07 14.17 -21.47
N SER A 354 -11.21 14.26 -20.77
CA SER A 354 -11.63 15.52 -20.11
C SER A 354 -10.64 16.05 -19.06
N ASP A 355 -10.01 15.16 -18.29
CA ASP A 355 -9.01 15.49 -17.25
C ASP A 355 -7.58 15.01 -17.61
N ALA A 356 -7.36 14.63 -18.86
CA ALA A 356 -6.07 14.08 -19.30
C ALA A 356 -5.11 15.20 -19.75
N ASP A 357 -3.82 14.90 -19.80
CA ASP A 357 -2.80 15.75 -20.42
C ASP A 357 -2.23 15.06 -21.66
N VAL A 358 -1.81 15.86 -22.65
CA VAL A 358 -1.21 15.34 -23.89
C VAL A 358 0.04 14.51 -23.55
N SER A 359 0.15 13.35 -24.20
CA SER A 359 1.22 12.36 -24.00
C SER A 359 1.35 11.85 -22.54
N THR A 360 0.30 11.95 -21.73
CA THR A 360 0.25 11.42 -20.36
C THR A 360 -0.62 10.16 -20.32
N PRO A 361 -0.02 8.97 -20.08
CA PRO A 361 -0.75 7.71 -19.97
C PRO A 361 -1.75 7.68 -18.81
N TYR A 362 -2.95 7.14 -19.06
CA TYR A 362 -4.00 6.96 -18.07
C TYR A 362 -4.93 5.79 -18.44
N TYR A 363 -5.85 5.42 -17.55
CA TYR A 363 -6.78 4.32 -17.78
C TYR A 363 -8.14 4.52 -17.10
N TYR A 364 -9.12 3.73 -17.55
CA TYR A 364 -10.42 3.56 -16.87
C TYR A 364 -10.66 2.11 -16.49
N ASP A 365 -11.19 1.92 -15.28
CA ASP A 365 -11.46 0.61 -14.69
C ASP A 365 -12.95 0.43 -14.42
N PHE A 366 -13.48 -0.74 -14.82
CA PHE A 366 -14.85 -1.14 -14.57
C PHE A 366 -14.94 -2.59 -14.14
N VAL A 367 -15.93 -2.91 -13.31
CA VAL A 367 -16.47 -4.27 -13.23
C VAL A 367 -17.69 -4.36 -14.14
N VAL A 368 -17.63 -5.25 -15.13
CA VAL A 368 -18.70 -5.47 -16.10
C VAL A 368 -19.21 -6.89 -15.95
N ARG A 369 -20.53 -7.06 -15.77
CA ARG A 369 -21.13 -8.39 -15.83
C ARG A 369 -21.39 -8.75 -17.30
N SER A 370 -20.79 -9.84 -17.77
CA SER A 370 -21.01 -10.33 -19.13
C SER A 370 -22.44 -10.83 -19.30
N ASP A 371 -22.95 -10.76 -20.53
CA ASP A 371 -24.26 -11.28 -20.90
C ASP A 371 -24.20 -12.77 -21.31
N GLY A 372 -25.30 -13.28 -21.89
CA GLY A 372 -25.39 -14.65 -22.39
C GLY A 372 -24.70 -14.90 -23.74
N SER A 373 -24.20 -13.85 -24.42
CA SER A 373 -23.58 -13.97 -25.74
C SER A 373 -22.22 -14.67 -25.67
N GLY A 374 -21.49 -14.48 -24.56
CA GLY A 374 -20.09 -14.90 -24.42
C GLY A 374 -19.09 -13.95 -25.07
N LEU A 375 -19.54 -12.75 -25.44
CA LEU A 375 -18.71 -11.66 -25.95
C LEU A 375 -18.93 -10.41 -25.08
N LEU A 376 -17.86 -9.70 -24.79
CA LEU A 376 -17.90 -8.37 -24.20
C LEU A 376 -17.57 -7.35 -25.29
N LYS A 377 -18.51 -6.42 -25.53
CA LYS A 377 -18.38 -5.39 -26.55
C LYS A 377 -17.97 -4.05 -25.94
N VAL A 378 -16.87 -3.49 -26.41
CA VAL A 378 -16.41 -2.13 -26.10
C VAL A 378 -16.38 -1.32 -27.39
N SER A 379 -16.89 -0.09 -27.36
CA SER A 379 -16.87 0.79 -28.53
C SER A 379 -16.43 2.21 -28.18
N VAL A 380 -15.62 2.81 -29.04
CA VAL A 380 -15.26 4.24 -28.97
C VAL A 380 -15.92 4.98 -30.12
N VAL A 381 -16.53 6.13 -29.82
CA VAL A 381 -17.36 6.88 -30.77
C VAL A 381 -16.93 8.36 -30.80
N PRO A 382 -16.49 8.91 -31.94
CA PRO A 382 -16.05 10.30 -32.01
C PRO A 382 -17.14 11.30 -31.61
N ASN A 383 -16.75 12.39 -30.93
CA ASN A 383 -17.72 13.44 -30.58
C ASN A 383 -17.91 14.43 -31.73
N MET A 384 -19.09 14.36 -32.37
CA MET A 384 -19.44 15.19 -33.52
C MET A 384 -19.93 16.61 -33.18
N THR A 385 -20.12 16.95 -31.90
CA THR A 385 -20.69 18.26 -31.50
C THR A 385 -19.72 19.45 -31.67
N VAL A 386 -18.43 19.19 -31.89
CA VAL A 386 -17.39 20.23 -32.04
C VAL A 386 -17.13 20.57 -33.53
N ALA A 387 -17.97 20.11 -34.46
CA ALA A 387 -17.77 20.18 -35.91
C ALA A 387 -17.74 21.60 -36.56
N ASN A 388 -17.82 22.68 -35.77
CA ASN A 388 -17.79 24.05 -36.27
C ASN A 388 -16.39 24.72 -36.28
N GLN A 389 -15.30 23.98 -36.02
CA GLN A 389 -13.94 24.50 -36.20
C GLN A 389 -13.23 23.77 -37.34
N LEU A 390 -12.80 24.55 -38.34
CA LEU A 390 -12.22 24.19 -39.63
C LEU A 390 -10.94 23.32 -39.62
N VAL A 391 -10.56 22.66 -38.51
CA VAL A 391 -9.24 21.99 -38.43
C VAL A 391 -9.19 20.64 -37.67
N ALA A 392 -10.16 20.21 -36.85
CA ALA A 392 -10.04 18.93 -36.13
C ALA A 392 -10.97 17.85 -36.72
N LYS A 393 -10.39 16.80 -37.32
CA LYS A 393 -11.16 15.58 -37.65
C LYS A 393 -11.55 14.91 -36.33
N PRO A 394 -12.83 14.61 -36.08
CA PRO A 394 -13.24 13.95 -34.85
C PRO A 394 -12.70 12.52 -34.90
N ASN A 395 -11.72 12.23 -34.04
CA ASN A 395 -11.15 10.90 -33.92
C ASN A 395 -11.56 10.27 -32.58
N ALA A 396 -11.67 8.96 -32.54
CA ALA A 396 -11.76 8.19 -31.31
C ALA A 396 -10.67 7.12 -31.36
N PHE A 397 -10.08 6.80 -30.21
CA PHE A 397 -8.96 5.87 -30.15
C PHE A 397 -8.92 5.06 -28.86
N LEU A 398 -8.13 4.00 -28.88
CA LEU A 398 -7.80 3.17 -27.73
C LEU A 398 -6.35 2.69 -27.85
N ASN A 399 -5.60 2.64 -26.75
CA ASN A 399 -4.19 2.22 -26.72
C ASN A 399 -4.01 0.78 -26.20
N GLY A 400 -4.86 0.35 -25.28
CA GLY A 400 -4.78 -1.00 -24.72
C GLY A 400 -6.07 -1.43 -24.03
N LEU A 401 -6.25 -2.74 -23.88
CA LEU A 401 -7.40 -3.34 -23.22
C LEU A 401 -6.96 -4.54 -22.38
N GLU A 402 -7.30 -4.54 -21.09
CA GLU A 402 -7.14 -5.71 -20.21
C GLU A 402 -8.51 -6.20 -19.74
N LEU A 403 -8.70 -7.51 -19.78
CA LEU A 403 -9.92 -8.17 -19.38
C LEU A 403 -9.59 -9.36 -18.49
N MET A 404 -10.10 -9.30 -17.26
CA MET A 404 -9.84 -10.31 -16.24
C MET A 404 -11.16 -10.84 -15.69
N LYS A 405 -11.29 -12.16 -15.56
CA LYS A 405 -12.43 -12.79 -14.90
C LYS A 405 -12.35 -12.57 -13.39
N VAL A 406 -13.47 -12.18 -12.78
CA VAL A 406 -13.57 -12.08 -11.32
C VAL A 406 -13.92 -13.45 -10.74
N ILE A 407 -13.08 -13.94 -9.84
CA ILE A 407 -13.24 -15.21 -9.14
C ILE A 407 -13.70 -14.92 -7.71
N GLU A 408 -14.89 -15.44 -7.41
CA GLU A 408 -15.51 -15.38 -6.10
C GLU A 408 -14.83 -16.32 -5.10
N LEU A 409 -14.85 -15.93 -3.83
CA LEU A 409 -14.30 -16.75 -2.75
C LEU A 409 -15.13 -18.03 -2.59
N SER A 410 -14.50 -19.19 -2.78
CA SER A 410 -15.20 -20.49 -2.77
C SER A 410 -15.28 -21.13 -1.38
N GLY A 411 -14.53 -20.62 -0.39
CA GLY A 411 -14.52 -21.14 0.99
C GLY A 411 -13.89 -20.17 1.99
N SER A 412 -13.82 -20.54 3.27
CA SER A 412 -13.20 -19.69 4.29
C SER A 412 -11.69 -19.52 4.03
N ILE A 413 -11.17 -18.29 4.11
CA ILE A 413 -9.73 -18.03 4.09
C ILE A 413 -9.12 -18.71 5.33
N PRO A 414 -8.12 -19.59 5.19
CA PRO A 414 -7.52 -20.26 6.34
C PRO A 414 -6.93 -19.22 7.29
N LEU A 415 -7.46 -19.13 8.51
CA LEU A 415 -6.84 -18.39 9.61
C LEU A 415 -5.54 -19.10 9.95
N TYR A 416 -4.40 -18.47 9.61
CA TYR A 416 -3.03 -18.80 10.02
C TYR A 416 -2.77 -20.28 10.33
N ASP A 417 -2.03 -20.94 9.44
CA ASP A 417 -1.34 -22.20 9.77
C ASP A 417 -0.30 -21.85 10.85
N MET A 418 -0.68 -21.92 12.13
CA MET A 418 0.23 -21.89 13.27
C MET A 418 1.12 -23.13 13.19
N ASP A 419 2.14 -23.07 12.35
CA ASP A 419 3.34 -23.84 12.62
C ASP A 419 3.88 -23.30 13.94
N SER A 420 3.71 -24.10 14.99
CA SER A 420 4.25 -23.97 16.35
C SER A 420 5.79 -23.97 16.41
N ASN A 421 6.46 -23.47 15.38
CA ASN A 421 7.88 -23.18 15.43
C ASN A 421 8.08 -21.73 15.82
N SER A 422 7.80 -21.45 17.09
CA SER A 422 8.48 -20.37 17.79
C SER A 422 9.98 -20.58 17.58
N LYS A 423 10.65 -19.69 16.86
CA LYS A 423 12.11 -19.62 16.92
C LYS A 423 12.44 -19.40 18.40
N LYS A 424 12.85 -20.46 19.11
CA LYS A 424 13.38 -20.33 20.46
C LYS A 424 14.60 -19.44 20.35
N ILE A 425 14.50 -18.22 20.87
CA ILE A 425 15.67 -17.37 21.10
C ILE A 425 16.61 -18.23 21.95
N SER A 426 17.83 -18.44 21.47
CA SER A 426 18.81 -19.28 22.17
C SER A 426 19.18 -18.59 23.49
N LEU A 427 18.79 -19.21 24.60
CA LEU A 427 19.07 -18.78 25.97
C LEU A 427 20.54 -18.35 26.21
N PRO A 428 21.57 -18.96 25.59
CA PRO A 428 22.96 -18.53 25.74
C PRO A 428 23.25 -17.11 25.23
N VAL A 429 22.55 -16.64 24.18
CA VAL A 429 22.79 -15.31 23.58
C VAL A 429 22.24 -14.19 24.47
N VAL A 430 21.09 -14.43 25.10
CA VAL A 430 20.48 -13.49 26.05
C VAL A 430 21.32 -13.42 27.32
N VAL A 431 21.75 -14.58 27.85
CA VAL A 431 22.58 -14.63 29.07
C VAL A 431 23.95 -13.98 28.82
N GLY A 432 24.59 -14.24 27.68
CA GLY A 432 25.87 -13.61 27.32
C GLY A 432 25.77 -12.08 27.20
N SER A 433 24.67 -11.57 26.64
CA SER A 433 24.45 -10.12 26.48
C SER A 433 24.20 -9.42 27.81
N VAL A 434 23.45 -10.04 28.72
CA VAL A 434 23.19 -9.47 30.05
C VAL A 434 24.47 -9.46 30.90
N VAL A 435 25.23 -10.56 30.92
CA VAL A 435 26.48 -10.63 31.69
C VAL A 435 27.52 -9.63 31.15
N GLY A 436 27.67 -9.52 29.83
CA GLY A 436 28.56 -8.53 29.21
C GLY A 436 28.17 -7.09 29.55
N GLY A 437 26.87 -6.78 29.53
CA GLY A 437 26.36 -5.46 29.92
C GLY A 437 26.66 -5.10 31.38
N PHE A 438 26.48 -6.05 32.31
CA PHE A 438 26.78 -5.83 33.73
C PHE A 438 28.27 -5.57 33.98
N VAL A 439 29.17 -6.27 33.29
CA VAL A 439 30.62 -6.04 33.40
C VAL A 439 30.99 -4.65 32.89
N LEU A 440 30.43 -4.22 31.75
CA LEU A 440 30.70 -2.91 31.18
C LEU A 440 30.24 -1.77 32.12
N VAL A 441 29.03 -1.87 32.68
CA VAL A 441 28.49 -0.88 33.62
C VAL A 441 29.35 -0.80 34.89
N SER A 442 29.80 -1.94 35.39
CA SER A 442 30.67 -1.99 36.58
C SER A 442 32.00 -1.27 36.35
N VAL A 443 32.62 -1.45 35.18
CA VAL A 443 33.87 -0.76 34.81
C VAL A 443 33.67 0.76 34.70
N VAL A 444 32.55 1.19 34.10
CA VAL A 444 32.22 2.63 33.97
C VAL A 444 31.99 3.28 35.34
N VAL A 445 31.31 2.60 36.26
CA VAL A 445 31.08 3.11 37.62
C VAL A 445 32.40 3.25 38.39
N VAL A 446 33.31 2.27 38.28
CA VAL A 446 34.63 2.34 38.94
C VAL A 446 35.46 3.50 38.38
N LEU A 447 35.47 3.68 37.05
CA LEU A 447 36.15 4.81 36.40
C LEU A 447 35.55 6.16 36.83
N PHE A 448 34.22 6.23 36.94
CA PHE A 448 33.53 7.43 37.41
C PHE A 448 33.89 7.79 38.85
N ILE A 449 33.90 6.81 39.76
CA ILE A 449 34.31 7.00 41.16
C ILE A 449 35.78 7.46 41.25
N TRP A 450 36.65 6.89 40.41
CA TRP A 450 38.07 7.27 40.37
C TRP A 450 38.27 8.72 39.89
N ILE A 451 37.52 9.15 38.87
CA ILE A 451 37.50 10.53 38.38
C ILE A 451 36.93 11.51 39.43
N CYS A 452 35.88 11.11 40.15
CA CYS A 452 35.30 11.91 41.23
C CYS A 452 36.26 12.11 42.40
N LYS A 453 37.08 11.09 42.75
CA LYS A 453 38.09 11.20 43.81
C LYS A 453 39.26 12.09 43.44
N TYR A 454 39.63 12.19 42.16
CA TYR A 454 40.71 13.06 41.71
C TYR A 454 40.34 14.55 41.58
N ARG A 455 39.05 14.92 41.71
CA ARG A 455 38.56 16.30 41.51
C ARG A 455 38.25 17.10 42.77
N LYS A 456 38.85 16.79 43.93
CA LYS A 456 38.80 17.72 45.08
C LYS A 456 40.13 17.82 45.82
N GLN A 457 40.81 18.94 45.59
CA GLN A 457 41.34 19.83 46.64
C GLN A 457 41.73 21.19 46.01
N LYS A 458 40.99 22.26 46.36
CA LYS A 458 41.57 23.56 46.76
C LYS A 458 40.61 24.22 47.79
N PRO A 459 41.14 24.88 48.84
CA PRO A 459 40.34 25.36 49.97
C PRO A 459 39.78 26.78 49.74
N VAL A 460 38.76 27.12 50.52
CA VAL A 460 37.99 28.38 50.50
C VAL A 460 38.60 29.38 51.48
N GLU A 461 38.74 30.66 51.08
CA GLU A 461 38.87 31.80 51.99
C GLU A 461 37.58 32.66 51.95
N ASN A 462 37.13 33.04 53.15
CA ASN A 462 36.00 33.93 53.48
C ASN A 462 36.27 35.39 53.08
N TYR A 463 35.25 36.22 52.76
CA TYR A 463 34.69 37.30 53.62
C TYR A 463 33.60 38.20 52.95
N LYS A 464 32.59 38.56 53.78
CA LYS A 464 31.79 39.82 53.90
C LYS A 464 30.69 40.27 52.90
N TRP A 465 29.74 41.01 53.51
CA TRP A 465 28.38 41.42 53.10
C TRP A 465 28.27 42.75 52.31
N LEU A 466 27.31 42.77 51.35
CA LEU A 466 26.44 43.86 50.79
C LEU A 466 27.06 45.15 50.15
N PRO A 467 26.33 45.96 49.32
CA PRO A 467 25.19 45.75 48.40
C PRO A 467 25.42 46.42 47.00
N THR A 468 24.36 46.48 46.17
CA THR A 468 24.05 47.44 45.06
C THR A 468 24.07 46.93 43.61
N ARG A 469 22.99 47.32 42.90
CA ARG A 469 22.67 47.15 41.48
C ARG A 469 23.76 47.71 40.54
N ALA A 470 24.02 47.02 39.43
CA ALA A 470 23.78 47.47 38.06
C ALA A 470 24.60 46.67 37.04
N SER A 471 23.88 46.24 35.99
CA SER A 471 24.34 46.00 34.61
C SER A 471 25.33 44.88 34.26
N ALA A 472 24.80 44.09 33.31
CA ALA A 472 25.44 43.51 32.13
C ALA A 472 26.18 42.17 32.29
N GLY A 473 25.66 41.16 31.59
CA GLY A 473 26.43 39.97 31.19
C GLY A 473 25.78 38.61 31.39
N GLY A 474 24.46 38.48 31.40
CA GLY A 474 23.78 37.18 31.39
C GLY A 474 23.67 36.62 29.97
N SER A 475 24.53 35.65 29.64
CA SER A 475 24.47 34.82 28.43
C SER A 475 23.12 34.10 28.35
N SER A 476 22.40 34.41 27.27
CA SER A 476 21.08 33.91 26.92
C SER A 476 21.14 32.47 26.38
N HIS A 477 20.81 31.50 27.23
CA HIS A 477 20.10 30.31 26.77
C HIS A 477 18.60 30.60 26.91
N GLY A 478 17.94 30.71 25.76
CA GLY A 478 16.57 31.15 25.59
C GLY A 478 15.61 30.46 26.55
N ARG A 479 15.14 31.23 27.53
CA ARG A 479 13.88 30.96 28.20
C ARG A 479 12.79 31.10 27.15
N LEU A 480 11.82 30.18 27.21
CA LEU A 480 10.51 30.23 26.58
C LEU A 480 10.08 31.71 26.41
N ALA A 481 10.08 32.19 25.17
CA ALA A 481 9.80 33.59 24.89
C ALA A 481 8.38 33.92 25.38
N ASP A 482 8.34 34.77 26.41
CA ASP A 482 7.33 35.68 26.98
C ASP A 482 6.06 36.06 26.17
N ASN A 483 5.49 35.18 25.35
CA ASN A 483 4.33 35.47 24.49
C ASN A 483 3.28 34.35 24.40
N ILE A 484 3.35 33.32 25.25
CA ILE A 484 2.29 32.30 25.37
C ILE A 484 1.43 32.68 26.58
N ASN A 485 0.15 32.99 26.32
CA ASN A 485 -0.90 33.38 27.28
C ASN A 485 -0.67 32.87 28.72
N LEU A 486 -0.38 33.79 29.65
CA LEU A 486 -0.16 33.55 31.10
C LEU A 486 -1.34 32.87 31.84
N GLY A 487 -2.45 32.54 31.17
CA GLY A 487 -3.67 32.03 31.79
C GLY A 487 -3.86 30.51 31.81
N LEU A 488 -2.99 29.70 31.17
CA LEU A 488 -3.21 28.25 30.99
C LEU A 488 -2.28 27.36 31.84
N LYS A 489 -1.41 27.93 32.68
CA LYS A 489 -0.49 27.14 33.52
C LYS A 489 -1.22 26.59 34.76
N ILE A 490 -1.18 25.27 34.94
CA ILE A 490 -1.73 24.57 36.10
C ILE A 490 -0.57 24.04 36.94
N SER A 491 -0.63 24.22 38.26
CA SER A 491 0.43 23.73 39.15
C SER A 491 0.48 22.20 39.18
N LEU A 492 1.68 21.63 39.30
CA LEU A 492 1.83 20.18 39.40
C LEU A 492 1.08 19.61 40.61
N ARG A 493 1.00 20.39 41.71
CA ARG A 493 0.26 20.02 42.91
C ARG A 493 -1.24 19.84 42.64
N ASP A 494 -1.82 20.70 41.82
CA ASP A 494 -3.25 20.60 41.48
C ASP A 494 -3.52 19.40 40.58
N LEU A 495 -2.61 19.07 39.67
CA LEU A 495 -2.72 17.87 38.83
C LEU A 495 -2.51 16.58 39.62
N GLN A 496 -1.61 16.59 40.61
CA GLN A 496 -1.47 15.48 41.55
C GLN A 496 -2.76 15.27 42.35
N LEU A 497 -3.40 16.32 42.84
CA LEU A 497 -4.70 16.19 43.52
C LEU A 497 -5.80 15.69 42.57
N ALA A 498 -5.87 16.23 41.35
CA ALA A 498 -6.90 15.88 40.37
C ALA A 498 -6.83 14.41 39.91
N THR A 499 -5.63 13.83 39.89
CA THR A 499 -5.36 12.47 39.38
C THR A 499 -5.09 11.45 40.49
N GLU A 500 -5.28 11.81 41.77
CA GLU A 500 -4.90 10.98 42.93
C GLU A 500 -3.44 10.53 42.88
N ASN A 501 -2.54 11.49 42.64
CA ASN A 501 -1.10 11.31 42.46
C ASN A 501 -0.75 10.39 41.28
N PHE A 502 -1.36 10.63 40.13
CA PHE A 502 -1.17 9.85 38.89
C PHE A 502 -1.43 8.35 39.11
N ASN A 503 -2.55 8.03 39.77
CA ASN A 503 -2.91 6.65 40.08
C ASN A 503 -3.08 5.83 38.79
N ALA A 504 -2.41 4.67 38.71
CA ALA A 504 -2.48 3.78 37.55
C ALA A 504 -3.92 3.30 37.22
N LYS A 505 -4.81 3.26 38.22
CA LYS A 505 -6.23 2.91 38.02
C LYS A 505 -7.02 3.96 37.22
N ARG A 506 -6.50 5.18 37.10
CA ARG A 506 -7.12 6.29 36.37
C ARG A 506 -6.57 6.45 34.95
N VAL A 507 -5.72 5.53 34.49
CA VAL A 507 -5.18 5.56 33.12
C VAL A 507 -6.29 5.24 32.12
N ILE A 508 -6.50 6.14 31.17
CA ILE A 508 -7.48 6.03 30.09
C ILE A 508 -6.85 5.85 28.72
N GLY A 509 -5.52 6.04 28.59
CA GLY A 509 -4.79 5.83 27.35
C GLY A 509 -3.28 5.77 27.56
N LYS A 510 -2.57 5.10 26.64
CA LYS A 510 -1.11 5.01 26.59
C LYS A 510 -0.63 5.22 25.16
N GLY A 511 0.40 6.03 24.95
CA GLY A 511 0.96 6.31 23.62
C GLY A 511 2.42 6.77 23.67
N GLY A 512 2.98 7.15 22.52
CA GLY A 512 4.40 7.53 22.39
C GLY A 512 4.82 8.72 23.26
N PHE A 513 3.88 9.62 23.57
CA PHE A 513 4.12 10.73 24.49
C PHE A 513 4.16 10.28 25.96
N GLY A 514 3.40 9.25 26.34
CA GLY A 514 3.29 8.76 27.72
C GLY A 514 1.86 8.31 28.09
N ASN A 515 1.53 8.40 29.39
CA ASN A 515 0.24 7.97 29.93
C ASN A 515 -0.77 9.12 30.00
N VAL A 516 -2.04 8.82 29.69
CA VAL A 516 -3.18 9.73 29.83
C VAL A 516 -4.04 9.30 31.01
N TYR A 517 -4.25 10.19 31.98
CA TYR A 517 -5.02 9.95 33.19
C TYR A 517 -6.35 10.72 33.18
N LYS A 518 -7.42 10.12 33.68
CA LYS A 518 -8.65 10.84 34.01
C LYS A 518 -8.48 11.60 35.33
N GLY A 519 -8.71 12.91 35.31
CA GLY A 519 -8.64 13.77 36.47
C GLY A 519 -9.92 14.58 36.68
N VAL A 520 -10.07 15.12 37.88
CA VAL A 520 -11.12 16.11 38.20
C VAL A 520 -10.45 17.32 38.85
N LEU A 521 -10.52 18.47 38.20
CA LEU A 521 -9.96 19.72 38.72
C LEU A 521 -10.77 20.22 39.94
N LYS A 522 -10.22 21.14 40.73
CA LYS A 522 -10.87 21.68 41.95
C LYS A 522 -12.26 22.29 41.69
N ASN A 523 -12.49 22.79 40.49
CA ASN A 523 -13.76 23.36 40.04
C ASN A 523 -14.78 22.29 39.60
N GLY A 524 -14.47 20.99 39.73
CA GLY A 524 -15.34 19.89 39.34
C GLY A 524 -15.23 19.47 37.87
N MET A 525 -14.40 20.14 37.06
CA MET A 525 -14.24 19.83 35.64
C MET A 525 -13.49 18.51 35.45
N SER A 526 -14.08 17.59 34.70
CA SER A 526 -13.41 16.36 34.26
C SER A 526 -12.41 16.65 33.15
N VAL A 527 -11.19 16.15 33.28
CA VAL A 527 -10.08 16.42 32.37
C VAL A 527 -9.31 15.15 32.01
N ALA A 528 -8.67 15.17 30.83
CA ALA A 528 -7.68 14.19 30.42
C ALA A 528 -6.27 14.78 30.61
N VAL A 529 -5.45 14.13 31.43
CA VAL A 529 -4.11 14.59 31.83
C VAL A 529 -3.05 13.72 31.16
N LYS A 530 -2.44 14.21 30.07
CA LYS A 530 -1.42 13.53 29.27
C LYS A 530 -0.03 13.90 29.82
N ARG A 531 0.62 12.96 30.51
CA ARG A 531 1.92 13.16 31.17
C ARG A 531 3.04 12.49 30.38
N SER A 532 4.12 13.24 30.11
CA SER A 532 5.26 12.74 29.37
C SER A 532 6.14 11.77 30.18
N GLU A 533 6.70 10.74 29.54
CA GLU A 533 7.72 9.86 30.14
C GLU A 533 9.13 10.33 29.73
N GLN A 534 10.03 10.52 30.72
CA GLN A 534 11.34 11.17 30.54
C GLN A 534 12.34 10.40 29.63
N GLU A 535 12.07 9.13 29.30
CA GLU A 535 13.01 8.26 28.60
C GLU A 535 12.92 8.33 27.06
N SER A 536 11.94 9.03 26.48
CA SER A 536 11.66 8.94 25.04
C SER A 536 12.38 9.95 24.14
N GLY A 537 13.01 11.01 24.67
CA GLY A 537 13.78 12.01 23.90
C GLY A 537 13.01 12.83 22.85
N GLN A 538 11.81 12.40 22.47
CA GLN A 538 10.96 12.93 21.40
C GLN A 538 9.86 13.88 21.93
N GLY A 539 9.53 13.82 23.22
CA GLY A 539 8.37 14.52 23.79
C GLY A 539 8.49 16.05 23.90
N PHE A 540 9.71 16.63 23.87
CA PHE A 540 9.88 18.07 24.08
C PHE A 540 9.38 18.93 22.90
N PRO A 541 9.79 18.66 21.64
CA PRO A 541 9.23 19.38 20.48
C PRO A 541 7.72 19.19 20.33
N GLU A 542 7.19 18.00 20.60
CA GLU A 542 5.76 17.70 20.49
C GLU A 542 4.95 18.48 21.52
N PHE A 543 5.43 18.58 22.76
CA PHE A 543 4.79 19.37 23.82
C PHE A 543 4.74 20.87 23.49
N GLU A 544 5.86 21.43 23.02
CA GLU A 544 5.94 22.85 22.66
C GLU A 544 5.03 23.18 21.47
N ALA A 545 5.07 22.34 20.42
CA ALA A 545 4.21 22.49 19.25
C ALA A 545 2.72 22.44 19.63
N GLU A 546 2.35 21.49 20.48
CA GLU A 546 0.96 21.31 20.89
C GLU A 546 0.43 22.49 21.73
N ILE A 547 1.24 23.04 22.65
CA ILE A 547 0.89 24.27 23.38
C ILE A 547 0.78 25.46 22.42
N MET A 548 1.73 25.62 21.50
CA MET A 548 1.77 26.74 20.57
C MET A 548 0.56 26.77 19.64
N VAL A 549 0.12 25.60 19.17
CA VAL A 549 -1.04 25.45 18.28
C VAL A 549 -2.34 25.59 19.08
N LEU A 550 -2.53 24.79 20.13
CA LEU A 550 -3.81 24.73 20.84
C LEU A 550 -4.13 25.98 21.66
N SER A 551 -3.11 26.76 22.07
CA SER A 551 -3.34 28.06 22.71
C SER A 551 -3.97 29.10 21.79
N LYS A 552 -3.90 28.92 20.46
CA LYS A 552 -4.38 29.87 19.44
C LYS A 552 -5.70 29.46 18.79
N ILE A 553 -6.20 28.26 19.05
CA ILE A 553 -7.38 27.70 18.37
C ILE A 553 -8.42 27.23 19.36
N ARG A 554 -9.69 27.54 19.08
CA ARG A 554 -10.85 27.02 19.80
C ARG A 554 -11.98 26.78 18.82
N HIS A 555 -12.48 25.55 18.76
CA HIS A 555 -13.55 25.18 17.85
C HIS A 555 -14.31 23.97 18.38
N ARG A 556 -15.62 23.90 18.11
CA ARG A 556 -16.49 22.81 18.61
C ARG A 556 -16.02 21.41 18.20
N HIS A 557 -15.33 21.30 17.07
CA HIS A 557 -14.82 20.03 16.52
C HIS A 557 -13.30 19.84 16.71
N LEU A 558 -12.68 20.56 17.63
CA LEU A 558 -11.29 20.35 18.04
C LEU A 558 -11.26 20.16 19.56
N VAL A 559 -10.39 19.28 20.06
CA VAL A 559 -10.24 19.08 21.50
C VAL A 559 -9.54 20.29 22.11
N SER A 560 -10.15 20.83 23.15
CA SER A 560 -9.69 22.05 23.81
C SER A 560 -8.59 21.75 24.82
N LEU A 561 -7.47 22.47 24.72
CA LEU A 561 -6.45 22.52 25.77
C LEU A 561 -6.97 23.38 26.93
N ILE A 562 -7.17 22.77 28.09
CA ILE A 562 -7.59 23.42 29.33
C ILE A 562 -6.39 24.05 30.04
N GLY A 563 -5.23 23.40 29.95
CA GLY A 563 -3.98 23.93 30.50
C GLY A 563 -2.78 23.03 30.30
N TYR A 564 -1.65 23.46 30.83
CA TYR A 564 -0.41 22.68 30.81
C TYR A 564 0.37 22.87 32.11
N CYS A 565 1.24 21.92 32.43
CA CYS A 565 2.21 22.00 33.50
C CYS A 565 3.60 21.78 32.93
N ASP A 566 4.50 22.69 33.27
CA ASP A 566 5.94 22.61 33.08
C ASP A 566 6.60 23.05 34.39
N GLU A 567 6.73 22.08 35.30
CA GLU A 567 7.30 22.23 36.65
C GLU A 567 8.12 20.99 36.99
N ARG A 568 9.29 21.16 37.61
CA ARG A 568 10.12 20.04 38.12
C ARG A 568 10.40 18.95 37.07
N TYR A 569 10.61 19.34 35.80
CA TYR A 569 10.83 18.43 34.66
C TYR A 569 9.64 17.54 34.31
N GLU A 570 8.43 17.91 34.75
CA GLU A 570 7.16 17.30 34.36
C GLU A 570 6.53 18.10 33.24
N MET A 571 6.35 17.46 32.09
CA MET A 571 5.69 18.03 30.91
C MET A 571 4.31 17.39 30.77
N ILE A 572 3.27 18.15 31.08
CA ILE A 572 1.89 17.64 31.17
C ILE A 572 0.93 18.54 30.40
N LEU A 573 0.11 17.94 29.55
CA LEU A 573 -0.97 18.60 28.83
C LEU A 573 -2.32 18.18 29.41
N VAL A 574 -3.23 19.15 29.57
CA VAL A 574 -4.53 18.95 30.21
C VAL A 574 -5.63 19.35 29.23
N TYR A 575 -6.44 18.37 28.82
CA TYR A 575 -7.52 18.55 27.87
C TYR A 575 -8.88 18.37 28.53
N GLU A 576 -9.93 18.82 27.84
CA GLU A 576 -11.29 18.37 28.15
C GLU A 576 -11.37 16.84 28.07
N TYR A 577 -12.14 16.24 28.98
CA TYR A 577 -12.38 14.80 28.95
C TYR A 577 -13.44 14.45 27.90
N MET A 578 -13.24 13.34 27.19
CA MET A 578 -14.12 12.88 26.12
C MET A 578 -14.79 11.58 26.56
N GLU A 579 -16.08 11.63 26.91
CA GLU A 579 -16.79 10.57 27.62
C GLU A 579 -16.91 9.26 26.83
N LYS A 580 -17.00 9.37 25.50
CA LYS A 580 -17.17 8.22 24.60
C LYS A 580 -15.84 7.72 24.02
N GLY A 581 -14.72 8.30 24.44
CA GLY A 581 -13.38 7.85 24.05
C GLY A 581 -13.08 8.09 22.57
N THR A 582 -12.31 7.18 21.95
CA THR A 582 -11.89 7.32 20.56
C THR A 582 -12.96 6.81 19.60
N LEU A 583 -12.98 7.35 18.38
CA LEU A 583 -13.81 6.84 17.30
C LEU A 583 -13.45 5.39 16.96
N ARG A 584 -12.16 5.02 17.04
CA ARG A 584 -11.71 3.64 16.88
C ARG A 584 -12.46 2.69 17.83
N ASP A 585 -12.57 3.05 19.09
CA ASP A 585 -13.26 2.20 20.08
C ASP A 585 -14.74 2.05 19.72
N SER A 586 -15.39 3.12 19.26
CA SER A 586 -16.80 3.09 18.84
C SER A 586 -17.05 2.34 17.52
N LEU A 587 -16.03 2.18 16.67
CA LEU A 587 -16.12 1.46 15.40
C LEU A 587 -15.77 -0.03 15.49
N TYR A 588 -14.81 -0.38 16.36
CA TYR A 588 -14.18 -1.70 16.37
C TYR A 588 -14.26 -2.45 17.70
N SER A 589 -14.83 -1.87 18.77
CA SER A 589 -14.95 -2.59 20.05
C SER A 589 -15.96 -3.74 19.98
N THR A 590 -15.62 -4.85 20.65
CA THR A 590 -16.41 -6.08 20.75
C THR A 590 -17.56 -6.00 21.77
N ASN A 591 -17.71 -4.87 22.48
CA ASN A 591 -18.80 -4.68 23.43
C ASN A 591 -20.10 -4.32 22.69
N LEU A 592 -21.00 -5.31 22.63
CA LEU A 592 -22.26 -5.38 21.87
C LEU A 592 -23.30 -4.28 22.12
N THR A 593 -23.04 -3.28 22.96
CA THR A 593 -24.08 -2.36 23.46
C THR A 593 -24.10 -0.98 22.81
N ASN A 594 -23.12 -0.58 21.99
CA ASN A 594 -23.07 0.78 21.40
C ASN A 594 -22.48 0.81 19.98
N PHE A 595 -23.17 0.23 18.99
CA PHE A 595 -22.80 0.42 17.58
C PHE A 595 -23.31 1.77 17.06
N LEU A 596 -22.41 2.57 16.47
CA LEU A 596 -22.79 3.80 15.76
C LEU A 596 -23.62 3.45 14.52
N THR A 597 -24.81 4.04 14.43
CA THR A 597 -25.64 4.02 13.21
C THR A 597 -24.93 4.73 12.06
N TRP A 598 -25.31 4.42 10.82
CA TRP A 598 -24.75 5.11 9.65
C TRP A 598 -24.93 6.62 9.69
N LYS A 599 -26.08 7.10 10.19
CA LYS A 599 -26.33 8.54 10.38
C LYS A 599 -25.31 9.16 11.33
N GLN A 600 -25.08 8.54 12.49
CA GLN A 600 -24.09 9.02 13.47
C GLN A 600 -22.67 9.00 12.89
N ARG A 601 -22.31 7.97 12.11
CA ARG A 601 -21.01 7.90 11.43
C ARG A 601 -20.82 9.07 10.46
N LEU A 602 -21.83 9.40 9.66
CA LEU A 602 -21.80 10.55 8.76
C LEU A 602 -21.69 11.87 9.52
N GLU A 603 -22.46 12.05 10.61
CA GLU A 603 -22.38 13.23 11.47
C GLU A 603 -20.99 13.41 12.08
N ILE A 604 -20.36 12.31 12.51
CA ILE A 604 -18.98 12.28 13.02
C ILE A 604 -17.97 12.68 11.93
N CYS A 605 -18.08 12.11 10.72
CA CYS A 605 -17.21 12.46 9.60
C CYS A 605 -17.35 13.94 9.23
N ILE A 606 -18.57 14.47 9.19
CA ILE A 606 -18.84 15.89 8.95
C ILE A 606 -18.22 16.74 10.07
N GLY A 607 -18.35 16.32 11.33
CA GLY A 607 -17.73 16.99 12.47
C GLY A 607 -16.21 17.07 12.34
N ALA A 608 -15.55 15.94 12.08
CA ALA A 608 -14.11 15.90 11.87
C ALA A 608 -13.67 16.79 10.69
N ALA A 609 -14.39 16.73 9.57
CA ALA A 609 -14.12 17.58 8.40
C ALA A 609 -14.28 19.08 8.71
N ARG A 610 -15.27 19.47 9.51
CA ARG A 610 -15.44 20.85 9.98
C ARG A 610 -14.28 21.29 10.87
N GLY A 611 -13.78 20.41 11.74
CA GLY A 611 -12.58 20.66 12.56
C GLY A 611 -11.35 20.93 11.69
N LEU A 612 -11.09 20.05 10.72
CA LEU A 612 -9.96 20.19 9.78
C LEU A 612 -10.10 21.43 8.88
N HIS A 613 -11.31 21.72 8.39
CA HIS A 613 -11.58 22.92 7.62
C HIS A 613 -11.26 24.19 8.42
N TYR A 614 -11.65 24.24 9.69
CA TYR A 614 -11.31 25.34 10.59
C TYR A 614 -9.80 25.50 10.76
N LEU A 615 -9.05 24.39 10.91
CA LEU A 615 -7.59 24.44 10.99
C LEU A 615 -6.96 25.01 9.71
N HIS A 616 -7.42 24.54 8.54
CA HIS A 616 -6.84 24.90 7.24
C HIS A 616 -7.19 26.34 6.80
N LYS A 617 -8.35 26.86 7.21
CA LYS A 617 -8.85 28.19 6.82
C LYS A 617 -8.75 29.25 7.94
N GLY A 618 -8.31 28.85 9.12
CA GLY A 618 -8.26 29.72 10.30
C GLY A 618 -7.31 30.91 10.13
N ALA A 619 -7.58 31.98 10.90
CA ALA A 619 -6.88 33.26 10.85
C ALA A 619 -5.38 33.20 11.19
N ALA A 620 -4.86 32.06 11.65
CA ALA A 620 -3.48 31.85 12.09
C ALA A 620 -2.51 31.38 10.98
N GLY A 621 -2.94 31.34 9.71
CA GLY A 621 -2.06 30.98 8.58
C GLY A 621 -2.22 29.55 8.05
N GLY A 622 -3.30 28.86 8.42
CA GLY A 622 -3.57 27.47 8.01
C GLY A 622 -2.69 26.46 8.75
N ILE A 623 -3.27 25.73 9.71
CA ILE A 623 -2.58 24.71 10.50
C ILE A 623 -2.79 23.35 9.84
N ILE A 624 -1.72 22.60 9.56
CA ILE A 624 -1.82 21.23 9.01
C ILE A 624 -1.61 20.23 10.15
N HIS A 625 -2.63 19.38 10.41
CA HIS A 625 -2.59 18.44 11.54
C HIS A 625 -1.59 17.28 11.39
N ARG A 626 -1.43 16.73 10.18
CA ARG A 626 -0.50 15.63 9.80
C ARG A 626 -0.69 14.26 10.47
N ASP A 627 -1.64 14.09 11.38
CA ASP A 627 -1.88 12.82 12.08
C ASP A 627 -3.39 12.53 12.26
N VAL A 628 -4.14 12.67 11.17
CA VAL A 628 -5.59 12.41 11.18
C VAL A 628 -5.83 10.92 11.05
N LYS A 629 -6.31 10.30 12.13
CA LYS A 629 -6.65 8.86 12.21
C LYS A 629 -7.77 8.64 13.22
N SER A 630 -8.44 7.48 13.18
CA SER A 630 -9.59 7.16 14.05
C SER A 630 -9.26 7.13 15.55
N THR A 631 -7.99 6.98 15.94
CA THR A 631 -7.55 7.11 17.33
C THR A 631 -7.45 8.55 17.81
N ASN A 632 -7.32 9.50 16.86
CA ASN A 632 -7.15 10.93 17.12
C ASN A 632 -8.45 11.72 16.87
N ILE A 633 -9.55 11.01 16.63
CA ILE A 633 -10.91 11.58 16.62
C ILE A 633 -11.59 11.09 17.88
N LEU A 634 -11.88 12.00 18.80
CA LEU A 634 -12.53 11.71 20.08
C LEU A 634 -14.01 12.11 20.03
N LEU A 635 -14.84 11.41 20.80
CA LEU A 635 -16.28 11.62 20.87
C LEU A 635 -16.69 12.09 22.27
N ASP A 636 -17.42 13.20 22.33
CA ASP A 636 -17.99 13.70 23.59
C ASP A 636 -19.22 12.87 24.00
N GLU A 637 -19.81 13.21 25.15
CA GLU A 637 -21.05 12.61 25.66
C GLU A 637 -22.20 12.55 24.62
N ASN A 638 -22.24 13.51 23.69
CA ASN A 638 -23.28 13.67 22.67
C ASN A 638 -22.87 13.12 21.29
N LEU A 639 -21.78 12.34 21.21
CA LEU A 639 -21.19 11.80 19.96
C LEU A 639 -20.70 12.88 18.98
N VAL A 640 -20.43 14.09 19.45
CA VAL A 640 -19.81 15.13 18.62
C VAL A 640 -18.33 14.82 18.46
N ALA A 641 -17.90 14.72 17.20
CA ALA A 641 -16.50 14.45 16.87
C ALA A 641 -15.60 15.66 17.11
N LYS A 642 -14.47 15.44 17.79
CA LYS A 642 -13.41 16.41 17.99
C LYS A 642 -12.05 15.83 17.62
N VAL A 643 -11.29 16.58 16.82
CA VAL A 643 -9.94 16.19 16.40
C VAL A 643 -8.93 16.51 17.52
N ALA A 644 -8.02 15.60 17.80
CA ALA A 644 -7.06 15.61 18.92
C ALA A 644 -5.63 15.26 18.46
N ASP A 645 -4.66 15.45 19.36
CA ASP A 645 -3.23 15.08 19.22
C ASP A 645 -2.46 15.91 18.17
N PHE A 646 -2.07 17.12 18.58
CA PHE A 646 -1.47 18.12 17.69
C PHE A 646 0.07 18.12 17.70
N GLY A 647 0.71 17.10 18.29
CA GLY A 647 2.17 17.05 18.45
C GLY A 647 2.98 17.13 17.15
N LEU A 648 2.37 16.77 16.01
CA LEU A 648 2.99 16.84 14.67
C LEU A 648 2.50 18.03 13.82
N SER A 649 1.66 18.90 14.38
CA SER A 649 1.07 20.02 13.64
C SER A 649 2.09 21.11 13.31
N ARG A 650 1.89 21.80 12.18
CA ARG A 650 2.72 22.95 11.75
C ARG A 650 1.89 24.06 11.15
#